data_AF-A0A6S7EFA1-F1
#
_entry.id   AF-A0A6S7EFA1-F1
#
_cell.length_a   1.000
_cell.length_b   1.000
_cell.length_c   1.000
_cell.angle_alpha   90.00
_cell.angle_beta   90.00
_cell.angle_gamma   90.00
#
_symmetry.space_group_name_H-M   'P 1'
#
loop_
_entity.id
_entity.type
_entity.pdbx_description
1 polymer ?
#
loop_
_entity_poly.entity_id
_entity_poly.type
_entity_poly.pdbx_seq_one_letter_code
_entity_poly.pdbx_strand_id
1 'polypeptide(L)'
;MRLNTRKHARAARPTAGRAAVGAALLAAASVLAAQPAHAGPPVPTTAQSKSRAEAPAAAQAAPADTPVEPLAPPAAEPGANADCDCASPYRDYLAADTPDTRALFSAVEAGDEAAFSAALAKVSRPGDYALEGVPLLHALLMPAGQRGKHVYWDMPADEAARLRQAYRAALPARTRMLASLLATKPALDDITYESRRPSLQLALLYGSPEMLDMLLAAGARPDQRGDENKTPLEFLLNRDFEFAVRMTYLPRLPDRQETTRMVLALLKAGAARPFAYIDEHADDATRQAFKDAQGQPRKAADYLAWGPLVELTEGAEVVRALAATGTRPAYDDGASPLALAAYTGNAGAASALAELGPRTTPDKAYGAAGDLDLWLDAAQAAVVAGHGDIAAPLLRAGMPFNQRGPRTGTDPAVFVRMEAEERPILNLVAAKGDTATLRRLLALGAPVDGDANDQYGDTPLADAVRARQADAARALIAGGANPAAVRQGYDRKSAIERAVEADDAALLRELLAATAPPALQALLADPAHSPLALALRQPGKQGAAMLRQLADAGLDLKTLDADAIRQALDNRDTAMATYLIDAGVPVNPAPAAASDDAFDRKGVPPLLVAVTSEQAAMVDALLARGADPLGLAPDGRSTLYWAIGAGDDAMLERLLRAGARLDDPRLPRAPASYALLNAALASGDMARVARVAQGSRQTPEAACLPPGGEYVLLDKPGYFAQLQAAGYRGAHADCARQEEALPQRLLSALLRDRQLAVARRDTVVDVLRRVKEMGADLDAPQGESGATPLGTAIELGRADLADAMLAAGAKPDAADAQGRSPAWVALASGQPDMLALLARHQARFDGAAAPSGQSFGQTLACQASPDFAAALQAAGVTLKQACPRAPAAGKTAAKAATRLAGHYYLRGVREVGSELLLSADGRFDYLMSYGATDIQASGAWRSDGKQVILDTPPIQPFSAIGKVGADTRAAEGDLLTVRVYYQGRPVKVDVAMSSASADYAGTPKQSEGADGVSAPIAPGELKALAVFVPLPSGARWHSVDVSKSDITARALRIDLELPESAGRTPLHMTLALQADGALVATQGRRELRYEKE
;
A
#
# COMPACT_ATOMS: atom_id res chain seq x y z
N MET A 1 -2.42 2.16 7.27
CA MET A 1 -2.49 3.52 7.87
C MET A 1 -3.00 4.47 6.78
N ARG A 2 -3.84 5.47 7.13
CA ARG A 2 -4.52 6.41 6.19
C ARG A 2 -5.49 5.77 5.17
N LEU A 3 -6.71 5.51 5.64
CA LEU A 3 -7.87 5.22 4.77
C LEU A 3 -8.48 6.53 4.25
N ASN A 4 -8.93 6.51 3.00
CA ASN A 4 -9.44 7.67 2.27
C ASN A 4 -10.90 7.39 1.87
N THR A 5 -11.87 8.08 2.47
CA THR A 5 -13.30 7.84 2.24
C THR A 5 -14.09 9.13 2.02
N ARG A 6 -14.20 9.57 0.77
CA ARG A 6 -15.26 10.50 0.33
C ARG A 6 -16.39 9.69 -0.32
N LYS A 7 -17.54 9.57 0.36
CA LYS A 7 -18.80 9.12 -0.27
C LYS A 7 -19.66 10.34 -0.58
N HIS A 8 -20.02 10.51 -1.85
CA HIS A 8 -21.04 11.48 -2.25
C HIS A 8 -22.43 10.98 -1.88
N ALA A 9 -23.20 11.79 -1.16
CA ALA A 9 -24.65 11.65 -1.05
C ALA A 9 -25.31 12.94 -1.58
N ARG A 10 -25.93 12.88 -2.76
CA ARG A 10 -26.80 13.95 -3.26
C ARG A 10 -28.17 13.82 -2.59
N ALA A 11 -28.53 14.79 -1.75
CA ALA A 11 -29.90 15.03 -1.33
C ALA A 11 -30.47 16.26 -2.08
N ALA A 12 -31.73 16.17 -2.51
CA ALA A 12 -32.35 17.18 -3.36
C ALA A 12 -32.80 18.44 -2.59
N ARG A 13 -32.84 19.59 -3.28
CA ARG A 13 -33.68 20.73 -2.90
C ARG A 13 -34.85 20.88 -3.89
N PRO A 14 -36.03 21.33 -3.43
CA PRO A 14 -37.24 21.33 -4.25
C PRO A 14 -37.30 22.54 -5.20
N THR A 15 -37.86 22.32 -6.40
CA THR A 15 -38.21 23.37 -7.35
C THR A 15 -39.67 23.82 -7.16
N ALA A 16 -39.89 25.12 -7.03
CA ALA A 16 -41.22 25.73 -7.15
C ALA A 16 -41.27 26.55 -8.45
N GLY A 17 -42.24 26.26 -9.31
CA GLY A 17 -42.40 26.92 -10.61
C GLY A 17 -43.32 26.14 -11.55
N ARG A 18 -44.63 26.43 -11.49
CA ARG A 18 -45.66 25.79 -12.33
C ARG A 18 -46.13 26.73 -13.44
N ALA A 19 -45.94 26.33 -14.70
CA ALA A 19 -46.80 26.58 -15.86
C ALA A 19 -46.41 25.51 -16.92
N ALA A 20 -47.25 24.55 -17.36
CA ALA A 20 -48.55 24.66 -18.05
C ALA A 20 -48.38 25.33 -19.43
N VAL A 21 -48.76 24.75 -20.59
CA VAL A 21 -49.52 23.54 -20.97
C VAL A 21 -49.01 23.04 -22.35
N GLY A 22 -49.08 21.73 -22.68
CA GLY A 22 -48.89 21.24 -24.06
C GLY A 22 -48.78 19.72 -24.20
N ALA A 23 -49.86 19.04 -24.61
CA ALA A 23 -49.91 17.58 -24.85
C ALA A 23 -49.23 17.19 -26.18
N ALA A 24 -48.30 16.23 -26.20
CA ALA A 24 -48.52 14.78 -26.38
C ALA A 24 -49.02 14.33 -27.78
N LEU A 25 -48.13 13.71 -28.58
CA LEU A 25 -48.32 12.33 -29.07
C LEU A 25 -47.05 11.78 -29.79
N LEU A 26 -46.74 10.53 -29.48
CA LEU A 26 -45.79 9.65 -30.18
C LEU A 26 -46.35 9.22 -31.56
N ALA A 27 -45.63 8.58 -32.49
CA ALA A 27 -44.20 8.51 -32.85
C ALA A 27 -44.06 7.59 -34.09
N ALA A 28 -43.08 7.82 -34.96
CA ALA A 28 -42.47 6.85 -35.88
C ALA A 28 -41.16 7.47 -36.42
N ALA A 29 -39.97 6.88 -36.34
CA ALA A 29 -39.50 5.57 -36.81
C ALA A 29 -39.53 5.45 -38.35
N SER A 30 -38.48 5.05 -39.09
CA SER A 30 -37.04 4.75 -38.84
C SER A 30 -36.32 4.78 -40.23
N VAL A 31 -35.23 4.00 -40.43
CA VAL A 31 -34.54 3.70 -41.73
C VAL A 31 -33.43 4.73 -42.10
N LEU A 32 -32.21 4.39 -42.56
CA LEU A 32 -31.55 3.14 -43.03
C LEU A 32 -30.40 2.71 -42.06
N ALA A 33 -29.94 1.46 -41.89
CA ALA A 33 -30.11 0.13 -42.54
C ALA A 33 -29.21 -0.21 -43.75
N ALA A 34 -28.37 -1.24 -43.60
CA ALA A 34 -27.90 -2.18 -44.65
C ALA A 34 -27.27 -3.40 -43.94
N GLN A 35 -27.69 -4.67 -44.11
CA GLN A 35 -28.74 -5.32 -44.94
C GLN A 35 -29.38 -6.46 -44.08
N PRO A 36 -30.52 -7.12 -44.46
CA PRO A 36 -30.48 -8.25 -45.43
C PRO A 36 -31.76 -8.63 -46.23
N ALA A 37 -31.55 -9.43 -47.29
CA ALA A 37 -32.36 -10.56 -47.85
C ALA A 37 -33.83 -10.46 -48.36
N HIS A 38 -34.02 -10.88 -49.64
CA HIS A 38 -34.91 -11.96 -50.17
C HIS A 38 -35.80 -11.64 -51.41
N ALA A 39 -35.59 -12.40 -52.51
CA ALA A 39 -36.62 -13.03 -53.38
C ALA A 39 -35.97 -13.93 -54.47
N GLY A 40 -36.55 -15.11 -54.78
CA GLY A 40 -36.25 -15.94 -55.98
C GLY A 40 -37.47 -15.97 -56.94
N PRO A 41 -37.66 -16.94 -57.88
CA PRO A 41 -36.89 -18.15 -58.27
C PRO A 41 -36.53 -18.12 -59.80
N PRO A 42 -36.23 -19.21 -60.58
CA PRO A 42 -36.11 -20.65 -60.26
C PRO A 42 -34.87 -21.45 -60.78
N VAL A 43 -34.52 -22.52 -60.03
CA VAL A 43 -34.37 -23.95 -60.42
C VAL A 43 -34.35 -24.26 -61.93
N PRO A 44 -33.43 -25.09 -62.51
CA PRO A 44 -33.02 -26.46 -62.07
C PRO A 44 -31.48 -26.75 -62.15
N THR A 45 -30.86 -27.90 -61.85
CA THR A 45 -31.15 -29.18 -61.14
C THR A 45 -29.83 -29.97 -61.01
N THR A 46 -29.64 -30.77 -59.94
CA THR A 46 -28.80 -32.01 -59.88
C THR A 46 -27.28 -31.90 -60.21
N ALA A 47 -26.36 -32.77 -59.76
CA ALA A 47 -26.44 -34.08 -59.13
C ALA A 47 -25.17 -34.35 -58.27
N GLN A 48 -25.28 -35.27 -57.29
CA GLN A 48 -24.41 -36.47 -57.09
C GLN A 48 -22.85 -36.34 -57.01
N SER A 49 -22.09 -37.24 -56.34
CA SER A 49 -22.40 -38.25 -55.32
C SER A 49 -21.11 -38.88 -54.74
N LYS A 50 -21.19 -39.37 -53.50
CA LYS A 50 -20.61 -40.62 -52.96
C LYS A 50 -19.48 -41.35 -53.72
N SER A 51 -18.32 -41.43 -53.06
CA SER A 51 -17.61 -42.64 -52.58
C SER A 51 -17.47 -43.93 -53.43
N ARG A 52 -16.24 -44.47 -53.36
CA ARG A 52 -15.86 -45.89 -53.13
C ARG A 52 -16.01 -46.90 -54.28
N ALA A 53 -14.87 -47.50 -54.66
CA ALA A 53 -14.64 -48.88 -55.12
C ALA A 53 -13.16 -49.00 -55.56
N GLU A 54 -12.46 -50.14 -55.54
CA GLU A 54 -12.45 -51.32 -54.66
C GLU A 54 -11.14 -52.11 -54.95
N ALA A 55 -10.72 -53.01 -54.06
CA ALA A 55 -9.61 -53.96 -54.34
C ALA A 55 -10.09 -55.08 -55.31
N PRO A 56 -9.24 -56.04 -55.75
CA PRO A 56 -9.11 -57.27 -54.93
C PRO A 56 -7.84 -58.14 -55.08
N ALA A 57 -7.58 -58.97 -54.04
CA ALA A 57 -7.06 -60.38 -54.06
C ALA A 57 -5.69 -60.70 -54.75
N ALA A 58 -4.96 -61.81 -54.51
CA ALA A 58 -5.11 -63.07 -53.75
C ALA A 58 -3.69 -63.72 -53.54
N ALA A 59 -3.39 -64.83 -52.83
CA ALA A 59 -4.13 -65.75 -51.93
C ALA A 59 -3.17 -66.64 -51.08
N GLN A 60 -3.54 -66.89 -49.81
CA GLN A 60 -3.56 -68.19 -49.08
C GLN A 60 -2.31 -69.09 -48.82
N ALA A 61 -2.39 -69.79 -47.66
CA ALA A 61 -1.83 -71.12 -47.30
C ALA A 61 -0.41 -71.29 -46.66
N ALA A 62 -0.30 -71.03 -45.34
CA ALA A 62 -0.11 -72.00 -44.22
C ALA A 62 0.42 -73.45 -44.44
N PRO A 63 0.83 -74.21 -43.38
CA PRO A 63 1.41 -73.86 -42.06
C PRO A 63 2.50 -74.89 -41.54
N ALA A 64 2.75 -74.90 -40.20
CA ALA A 64 3.55 -75.85 -39.37
C ALA A 64 5.09 -75.71 -39.48
N ASP A 65 5.91 -75.78 -38.41
CA ASP A 65 5.70 -75.84 -36.94
C ASP A 65 7.07 -75.45 -36.27
N THR A 66 7.28 -75.23 -34.96
CA THR A 66 6.50 -75.37 -33.70
C THR A 66 6.88 -74.23 -32.71
N PRO A 67 6.12 -73.97 -31.62
CA PRO A 67 6.43 -72.96 -30.58
C PRO A 67 7.39 -73.53 -29.48
N VAL A 68 8.02 -72.76 -28.57
CA VAL A 68 7.46 -71.75 -27.63
C VAL A 68 8.47 -70.65 -27.22
N GLU A 69 7.91 -69.46 -27.01
CA GLU A 69 8.40 -68.16 -26.49
C GLU A 69 8.98 -68.14 -25.04
N PRO A 70 9.44 -66.98 -24.48
CA PRO A 70 9.46 -65.60 -24.99
C PRO A 70 10.86 -64.99 -25.17
N LEU A 71 11.17 -64.34 -26.29
CA LEU A 71 10.79 -62.97 -26.70
C LEU A 71 11.41 -61.83 -25.86
N ALA A 72 12.45 -61.26 -26.46
CA ALA A 72 12.92 -59.89 -26.25
C ALA A 72 12.15 -58.94 -27.23
N PRO A 73 12.52 -57.64 -27.40
CA PRO A 73 11.73 -56.66 -28.15
C PRO A 73 11.83 -56.89 -29.68
N PRO A 74 11.30 -55.97 -30.52
CA PRO A 74 12.27 -55.12 -31.23
C PRO A 74 11.82 -53.69 -31.57
N ALA A 75 12.81 -52.89 -31.97
CA ALA A 75 12.67 -51.60 -32.66
C ALA A 75 12.79 -51.78 -34.19
N ALA A 76 13.08 -50.68 -34.92
CA ALA A 76 13.38 -50.57 -36.36
C ALA A 76 12.11 -50.46 -37.27
N GLU A 77 12.07 -49.68 -38.37
CA GLU A 77 13.11 -48.83 -39.00
C GLU A 77 12.47 -47.68 -39.86
N PRO A 78 13.12 -46.97 -40.84
CA PRO A 78 13.03 -45.51 -40.90
C PRO A 78 12.32 -44.91 -42.14
N GLY A 79 12.09 -43.59 -42.13
CA GLY A 79 11.84 -42.82 -43.36
C GLY A 79 11.23 -41.42 -43.19
N ALA A 80 11.84 -40.44 -43.86
CA ALA A 80 11.31 -39.12 -44.20
C ALA A 80 10.95 -38.12 -43.06
N ASN A 81 11.94 -37.30 -42.69
CA ASN A 81 11.75 -35.84 -42.67
C ASN A 81 13.09 -35.16 -43.01
N ALA A 82 13.26 -34.77 -44.27
CA ALA A 82 14.27 -33.80 -44.67
C ALA A 82 13.69 -32.39 -44.51
N ASP A 83 14.54 -31.38 -44.32
CA ASP A 83 14.21 -29.97 -43.98
C ASP A 83 14.03 -29.66 -42.48
N CYS A 84 14.87 -30.27 -41.65
CA CYS A 84 15.32 -29.66 -40.40
C CYS A 84 16.84 -29.77 -40.30
N ASP A 85 17.53 -28.64 -40.44
CA ASP A 85 18.95 -28.54 -40.12
C ASP A 85 19.11 -28.52 -38.59
N CYS A 86 19.02 -29.71 -37.99
CA CYS A 86 19.15 -29.92 -36.54
C CYS A 86 20.61 -29.87 -36.06
N ALA A 87 21.55 -29.45 -36.90
CA ALA A 87 22.92 -29.18 -36.46
C ALA A 87 22.91 -27.99 -35.48
N SER A 88 23.52 -28.19 -34.32
CA SER A 88 23.76 -27.10 -33.38
C SER A 88 24.58 -26.00 -34.07
N PRO A 89 24.20 -24.70 -33.99
CA PRO A 89 25.02 -23.61 -34.51
C PRO A 89 26.28 -23.39 -33.68
N TYR A 90 26.39 -24.03 -32.51
CA TYR A 90 27.54 -23.96 -31.61
C TYR A 90 28.57 -25.03 -31.97
N ARG A 91 29.84 -24.65 -31.87
CA ARG A 91 30.97 -25.57 -32.05
C ARG A 91 31.03 -26.61 -30.94
N ASP A 92 31.28 -27.88 -31.29
CA ASP A 92 31.55 -28.93 -30.32
C ASP A 92 32.93 -28.74 -29.64
N TYR A 93 32.93 -28.80 -28.31
CA TYR A 93 34.11 -28.71 -27.46
C TYR A 93 34.41 -30.05 -26.79
N LEU A 94 35.70 -30.33 -26.54
CA LEU A 94 36.12 -31.48 -25.75
C LEU A 94 35.81 -31.26 -24.26
N ALA A 95 35.29 -32.28 -23.58
CA ALA A 95 35.05 -32.19 -22.14
C ALA A 95 36.37 -32.08 -21.36
N ALA A 96 36.44 -31.15 -20.40
CA ALA A 96 37.54 -31.04 -19.45
C ALA A 96 37.42 -32.07 -18.31
N ASP A 97 37.59 -33.35 -18.64
CA ASP A 97 37.42 -34.48 -17.73
C ASP A 97 38.73 -34.98 -17.07
N THR A 98 39.88 -34.78 -17.71
CA THR A 98 41.20 -35.20 -17.20
C THR A 98 41.73 -34.27 -16.09
N PRO A 99 42.68 -34.75 -15.26
CA PRO A 99 43.27 -33.92 -14.20
C PRO A 99 43.98 -32.66 -14.73
N ASP A 100 44.73 -32.76 -15.83
CA ASP A 100 45.45 -31.61 -16.39
C ASP A 100 44.51 -30.62 -17.11
N THR A 101 43.44 -31.09 -17.76
CA THR A 101 42.44 -30.18 -18.35
C THR A 101 41.60 -29.50 -17.27
N ARG A 102 41.24 -30.19 -16.17
CA ARG A 102 40.57 -29.55 -15.02
C ARG A 102 41.47 -28.55 -14.30
N ALA A 103 42.76 -28.85 -14.16
CA ALA A 103 43.72 -27.94 -13.53
C ALA A 103 43.80 -26.57 -14.22
N LEU A 104 43.62 -26.50 -15.54
CA LEU A 104 43.50 -25.22 -16.27
C LEU A 104 42.32 -24.38 -15.75
N PHE A 105 41.11 -24.94 -15.70
CA PHE A 105 39.93 -24.22 -15.25
C PHE A 105 40.00 -23.84 -13.77
N SER A 106 40.51 -24.75 -12.92
CA SER A 106 40.72 -24.45 -11.49
C SER A 106 41.74 -23.33 -11.26
N ALA A 107 42.80 -23.25 -12.08
CA ALA A 107 43.77 -22.16 -12.02
C ALA A 107 43.14 -20.81 -12.44
N VAL A 108 42.26 -20.81 -13.44
CA VAL A 108 41.48 -19.61 -13.86
C VAL A 108 40.49 -19.15 -12.79
N GLU A 109 39.85 -20.09 -12.10
CA GLU A 109 38.97 -19.80 -10.95
C GLU A 109 39.75 -19.20 -9.78
N ALA A 110 40.91 -19.78 -9.45
CA ALA A 110 41.78 -19.33 -8.36
C ALA A 110 42.57 -18.05 -8.68
N GLY A 111 42.72 -17.69 -9.95
CA GLY A 111 43.62 -16.61 -10.39
C GLY A 111 45.11 -16.96 -10.30
N ASP A 112 45.46 -18.25 -10.23
CA ASP A 112 46.84 -18.74 -10.09
C ASP A 112 47.54 -18.88 -11.46
N GLU A 113 48.32 -17.86 -11.81
CA GLU A 113 49.09 -17.78 -13.06
C GLU A 113 50.17 -18.87 -13.19
N ALA A 114 50.77 -19.28 -12.08
CA ALA A 114 51.82 -20.30 -12.06
C ALA A 114 51.23 -21.69 -12.29
N ALA A 115 50.12 -22.02 -11.60
CA ALA A 115 49.37 -23.24 -11.84
C ALA A 115 48.79 -23.29 -13.26
N PHE A 116 48.27 -22.16 -13.78
CA PHE A 116 47.75 -22.07 -15.14
C PHE A 116 48.84 -22.38 -16.17
N SER A 117 50.01 -21.74 -16.06
CA SER A 117 51.14 -21.96 -16.98
C SER A 117 51.65 -23.41 -16.93
N ALA A 118 51.71 -24.00 -15.73
CA ALA A 118 52.15 -25.38 -15.53
C ALA A 118 51.16 -26.42 -16.09
N ALA A 119 49.85 -26.13 -16.07
CA ALA A 119 48.83 -26.97 -16.70
C ALA A 119 48.78 -26.76 -18.23
N LEU A 120 48.92 -25.53 -18.70
CA LEU A 120 48.91 -25.15 -20.12
C LEU A 120 50.00 -25.87 -20.92
N ALA A 121 51.19 -26.05 -20.32
CA ALA A 121 52.30 -26.76 -20.93
C ALA A 121 52.05 -28.27 -21.16
N LYS A 122 51.04 -28.86 -20.53
CA LYS A 122 50.72 -30.30 -20.62
C LYS A 122 49.55 -30.62 -21.53
N VAL A 123 48.67 -29.65 -21.80
CA VAL A 123 47.43 -29.85 -22.55
C VAL A 123 47.63 -29.42 -24.00
N SER A 124 47.54 -30.37 -24.93
CA SER A 124 47.54 -30.09 -26.36
C SER A 124 46.23 -29.40 -26.79
N ARG A 125 46.31 -28.28 -27.52
CA ARG A 125 45.15 -27.49 -27.98
C ARG A 125 44.19 -27.10 -26.83
N PRO A 126 44.67 -26.37 -25.81
CA PRO A 126 43.91 -26.09 -24.59
C PRO A 126 42.64 -25.25 -24.83
N GLY A 127 42.60 -24.48 -25.93
CA GLY A 127 41.41 -23.73 -26.36
C GLY A 127 40.27 -24.57 -26.94
N ASP A 128 40.44 -25.89 -27.10
CA ASP A 128 39.39 -26.79 -27.61
C ASP A 128 38.62 -27.51 -26.48
N TYR A 129 38.98 -27.26 -25.23
CA TYR A 129 38.32 -27.84 -24.06
C TYR A 129 37.30 -26.89 -23.43
N ALA A 130 36.20 -27.46 -22.95
CA ALA A 130 35.19 -26.79 -22.16
C ALA A 130 34.89 -27.56 -20.86
N LEU A 131 34.66 -26.82 -19.78
CA LEU A 131 34.18 -27.35 -18.51
C LEU A 131 32.73 -26.89 -18.33
N GLU A 132 31.81 -27.83 -18.17
CA GLU A 132 30.36 -27.55 -18.05
C GLU A 132 29.82 -26.71 -19.23
N GLY A 133 30.30 -26.98 -20.45
CA GLY A 133 29.91 -26.24 -21.67
C GLY A 133 30.61 -24.87 -21.84
N VAL A 134 31.39 -24.40 -20.86
CA VAL A 134 32.13 -23.13 -20.94
C VAL A 134 33.56 -23.37 -21.46
N PRO A 135 33.94 -22.80 -22.63
CA PRO A 135 35.31 -22.88 -23.15
C PRO A 135 36.34 -22.18 -22.25
N LEU A 136 37.59 -22.62 -22.31
CA LEU A 136 38.67 -22.02 -21.50
C LEU A 136 38.85 -20.51 -21.74
N LEU A 137 38.69 -20.04 -22.98
CA LEU A 137 38.73 -18.61 -23.31
C LEU A 137 37.59 -17.83 -22.62
N HIS A 138 36.38 -18.39 -22.60
CA HIS A 138 35.22 -17.77 -21.95
C HIS A 138 35.35 -17.81 -20.41
N ALA A 139 35.91 -18.88 -19.85
CA ALA A 139 36.21 -18.99 -18.42
C ALA A 139 37.20 -17.93 -17.93
N LEU A 140 38.21 -17.56 -18.75
CA LEU A 140 39.15 -16.48 -18.44
C LEU A 140 38.48 -15.10 -18.38
N LEU A 141 37.48 -14.89 -19.24
CA LEU A 141 36.76 -13.63 -19.35
C LEU A 141 35.61 -13.50 -18.33
N MET A 142 35.07 -14.61 -17.80
CA MET A 142 33.91 -14.58 -16.90
C MET A 142 34.27 -14.70 -15.41
N PRO A 143 33.52 -14.06 -14.49
CA PRO A 143 33.65 -14.25 -13.05
C PRO A 143 33.49 -15.70 -12.61
N ALA A 144 34.21 -16.08 -11.55
CA ALA A 144 34.06 -17.40 -10.93
C ALA A 144 32.62 -17.60 -10.42
N GLY A 145 32.07 -18.80 -10.56
CA GLY A 145 30.71 -19.15 -10.13
C GLY A 145 29.57 -18.84 -11.12
N GLN A 146 29.81 -18.10 -12.21
CA GLN A 146 28.80 -17.78 -13.25
C GLN A 146 28.46 -18.98 -14.18
N ARG A 147 28.54 -20.23 -13.70
CA ARG A 147 28.24 -21.45 -14.50
C ARG A 147 26.85 -22.07 -14.25
N GLY A 148 26.04 -21.51 -13.34
CA GLY A 148 24.73 -22.05 -12.93
C GLY A 148 23.56 -21.09 -13.17
N LYS A 149 22.37 -21.62 -13.52
CA LYS A 149 21.20 -20.83 -13.97
C LYS A 149 20.37 -20.11 -12.90
N HIS A 150 20.63 -20.28 -11.60
CA HIS A 150 19.75 -19.77 -10.53
C HIS A 150 20.49 -19.28 -9.29
N VAL A 151 20.92 -18.01 -9.28
CA VAL A 151 21.29 -17.31 -8.03
C VAL A 151 20.97 -15.80 -8.15
N TYR A 152 20.79 -15.13 -7.01
CA TYR A 152 20.88 -13.67 -6.79
C TYR A 152 19.66 -12.75 -6.92
N TRP A 153 18.41 -13.22 -6.78
CA TRP A 153 17.27 -12.29 -6.62
C TRP A 153 17.32 -11.41 -5.34
N ASP A 154 18.17 -11.73 -4.35
CA ASP A 154 18.23 -11.08 -3.03
C ASP A 154 19.67 -10.75 -2.52
N MET A 155 20.67 -10.53 -3.39
CA MET A 155 22.04 -10.24 -2.93
C MET A 155 22.20 -8.83 -2.32
N PRO A 156 22.76 -8.67 -1.11
CA PRO A 156 23.11 -7.38 -0.53
C PRO A 156 24.13 -6.58 -1.35
N ALA A 157 23.97 -5.26 -1.40
CA ALA A 157 24.83 -4.37 -2.19
C ALA A 157 26.30 -4.36 -1.76
N ASP A 158 26.60 -4.63 -0.48
CA ASP A 158 27.97 -4.75 0.03
C ASP A 158 28.63 -6.08 -0.37
N GLU A 159 27.86 -7.15 -0.47
CA GLU A 159 28.34 -8.44 -0.98
C GLU A 159 28.68 -8.35 -2.48
N ALA A 160 27.79 -7.75 -3.28
CA ALA A 160 28.05 -7.48 -4.69
C ALA A 160 29.28 -6.56 -4.91
N ALA A 161 29.51 -5.60 -4.00
CA ALA A 161 30.70 -4.75 -4.01
C ALA A 161 32.00 -5.53 -3.68
N ARG A 162 31.96 -6.46 -2.72
CA ARG A 162 33.11 -7.34 -2.40
C ARG A 162 33.45 -8.25 -3.57
N LEU A 163 32.45 -8.88 -4.20
CA LEU A 163 32.65 -9.72 -5.40
C LEU A 163 33.27 -8.92 -6.56
N ARG A 164 32.79 -7.69 -6.80
CA ARG A 164 33.40 -6.75 -7.76
C ARG A 164 34.88 -6.49 -7.45
N GLN A 165 35.21 -6.19 -6.20
CA GLN A 165 36.58 -5.87 -5.80
C GLN A 165 37.51 -7.08 -5.95
N ALA A 166 37.07 -8.26 -5.51
CA ALA A 166 37.82 -9.51 -5.65
C ALA A 166 38.08 -9.85 -7.12
N TYR A 167 37.06 -9.70 -7.98
CA TYR A 167 37.21 -9.96 -9.41
C TYR A 167 38.12 -8.93 -10.12
N ARG A 168 37.95 -7.62 -9.85
CA ARG A 168 38.87 -6.58 -10.36
C ARG A 168 40.33 -6.84 -9.93
N ALA A 169 40.56 -7.35 -8.72
CA ALA A 169 41.91 -7.72 -8.26
C ALA A 169 42.51 -8.92 -9.02
N ALA A 170 41.69 -9.81 -9.57
CA ALA A 170 42.14 -10.96 -10.36
C ALA A 170 42.43 -10.62 -11.84
N LEU A 171 41.93 -9.49 -12.36
CA LEU A 171 42.10 -9.10 -13.77
C LEU A 171 43.56 -9.07 -14.25
N PRO A 172 44.56 -8.56 -13.49
CA PRO A 172 45.95 -8.54 -13.96
C PRO A 172 46.55 -9.95 -14.18
N ALA A 173 46.20 -10.92 -13.34
CA ALA A 173 46.63 -12.32 -13.51
C ALA A 173 45.91 -12.95 -14.71
N ARG A 174 44.59 -12.78 -14.81
CA ARG A 174 43.77 -13.25 -15.93
C ARG A 174 44.19 -12.66 -17.28
N THR A 175 44.66 -11.41 -17.29
CA THR A 175 45.22 -10.72 -18.46
C THR A 175 46.49 -11.44 -18.95
N ARG A 176 47.38 -11.85 -18.05
CA ARG A 176 48.59 -12.62 -18.42
C ARG A 176 48.29 -14.06 -18.83
N MET A 177 47.35 -14.72 -18.15
CA MET A 177 46.83 -16.02 -18.57
C MET A 177 46.21 -15.97 -19.98
N LEU A 178 45.43 -14.92 -20.27
CA LEU A 178 44.85 -14.69 -21.60
C LEU A 178 45.94 -14.53 -22.65
N ALA A 179 46.97 -13.73 -22.40
CA ALA A 179 48.12 -13.61 -23.31
C ALA A 179 48.79 -14.97 -23.58
N SER A 180 48.97 -15.81 -22.55
CA SER A 180 49.50 -17.17 -22.69
C SER A 180 48.57 -18.10 -23.49
N LEU A 181 47.25 -18.00 -23.30
CA LEU A 181 46.29 -18.79 -24.08
C LEU A 181 46.22 -18.34 -25.54
N LEU A 182 46.22 -17.02 -25.81
CA LEU A 182 46.17 -16.48 -27.18
C LEU A 182 47.38 -16.95 -28.03
N ALA A 183 48.53 -17.17 -27.41
CA ALA A 183 49.69 -17.77 -28.07
C ALA A 183 49.41 -19.20 -28.62
N THR A 184 48.44 -19.93 -28.07
CA THR A 184 48.01 -21.25 -28.58
C THR A 184 46.94 -21.17 -29.67
N LYS A 185 46.56 -19.96 -30.12
CA LYS A 185 45.55 -19.71 -31.17
C LYS A 185 44.20 -20.40 -30.91
N PRO A 186 43.52 -20.12 -29.77
CA PRO A 186 42.15 -20.56 -29.55
C PRO A 186 41.21 -19.93 -30.59
N ALA A 187 40.03 -20.50 -30.78
CA ALA A 187 38.96 -19.79 -31.48
C ALA A 187 38.50 -18.58 -30.65
N LEU A 188 38.34 -17.43 -31.31
CA LEU A 188 38.06 -16.15 -30.65
C LEU A 188 36.58 -15.73 -30.76
N ASP A 189 35.91 -16.21 -31.81
CA ASP A 189 34.58 -15.75 -32.22
C ASP A 189 33.47 -16.77 -31.91
N ASP A 190 33.81 -17.89 -31.27
CA ASP A 190 32.88 -18.97 -30.93
C ASP A 190 31.80 -18.49 -29.95
N ILE A 191 30.62 -19.11 -30.02
CA ILE A 191 29.52 -18.93 -29.08
C ILE A 191 29.15 -20.31 -28.53
N THR A 192 28.80 -20.40 -27.24
CA THR A 192 28.24 -21.62 -26.65
C THR A 192 26.89 -21.33 -25.99
N TYR A 193 26.09 -22.38 -25.77
CA TYR A 193 24.77 -22.25 -25.14
C TYR A 193 24.81 -21.61 -23.74
N GLU A 194 25.94 -21.79 -23.05
CA GLU A 194 26.24 -21.32 -21.70
C GLU A 194 26.74 -19.88 -21.70
N SER A 195 27.60 -19.49 -22.64
CA SER A 195 28.12 -18.11 -22.72
C SER A 195 27.16 -17.16 -23.46
N ARG A 196 26.46 -17.67 -24.48
CA ARG A 196 25.57 -16.95 -25.43
C ARG A 196 26.19 -15.77 -26.16
N ARG A 197 27.49 -15.57 -25.97
CA ARG A 197 28.25 -14.38 -26.32
C ARG A 197 29.67 -14.77 -26.73
N PRO A 198 30.22 -14.14 -27.80
CA PRO A 198 31.61 -14.30 -28.22
C PRO A 198 32.56 -13.52 -27.29
N SER A 199 33.86 -13.80 -27.41
CA SER A 199 34.90 -13.25 -26.51
C SER A 199 34.88 -11.72 -26.36
N LEU A 200 34.67 -10.95 -27.43
CA LEU A 200 34.61 -9.49 -27.37
C LEU A 200 33.39 -8.97 -26.58
N GLN A 201 32.24 -9.64 -26.66
CA GLN A 201 31.07 -9.28 -25.85
C GLN A 201 31.28 -9.63 -24.37
N LEU A 202 31.94 -10.75 -24.08
CA LEU A 202 32.33 -11.11 -22.71
C LEU A 202 33.37 -10.12 -22.14
N ALA A 203 34.32 -9.66 -22.95
CA ALA A 203 35.29 -8.64 -22.55
C ALA A 203 34.64 -7.27 -22.27
N LEU A 204 33.58 -6.90 -22.99
CA LEU A 204 32.79 -5.68 -22.71
C LEU A 204 31.98 -5.76 -21.41
N LEU A 205 31.59 -6.96 -20.97
CA LEU A 205 30.87 -7.16 -19.70
C LEU A 205 31.81 -7.29 -18.50
N TYR A 206 32.94 -7.98 -18.69
CA TYR A 206 33.73 -8.55 -17.59
C TYR A 206 35.26 -8.42 -17.77
N GLY A 207 35.76 -7.88 -18.88
CA GLY A 207 37.19 -7.73 -19.15
C GLY A 207 37.76 -6.37 -18.73
N SER A 208 39.00 -6.13 -19.12
CA SER A 208 39.63 -4.80 -19.09
C SER A 208 39.90 -4.30 -20.53
N PRO A 209 40.19 -3.01 -20.75
CA PRO A 209 40.56 -2.49 -22.07
C PRO A 209 41.74 -3.26 -22.70
N GLU A 210 42.73 -3.64 -21.89
CA GLU A 210 43.90 -4.39 -22.32
C GLU A 210 43.54 -5.82 -22.77
N MET A 211 42.56 -6.47 -22.12
CA MET A 211 42.06 -7.77 -22.56
C MET A 211 41.33 -7.68 -23.90
N LEU A 212 40.56 -6.61 -24.13
CA LEU A 212 39.90 -6.34 -25.41
C LEU A 212 40.93 -6.06 -26.53
N ASP A 213 41.94 -5.21 -26.25
CA ASP A 213 43.02 -4.91 -27.19
C ASP A 213 43.79 -6.17 -27.59
N MET A 214 44.06 -7.09 -26.64
CA MET A 214 44.71 -8.38 -26.94
C MET A 214 43.83 -9.29 -27.81
N LEU A 215 42.52 -9.35 -27.58
CA LEU A 215 41.59 -10.13 -28.43
C LEU A 215 41.55 -9.58 -29.86
N LEU A 216 41.44 -8.25 -30.01
CA LEU A 216 41.45 -7.58 -31.31
C LEU A 216 42.80 -7.78 -32.03
N ALA A 217 43.93 -7.66 -31.31
CA ALA A 217 45.26 -7.92 -31.86
C ALA A 217 45.49 -9.39 -32.24
N ALA A 218 44.82 -10.35 -31.57
CA ALA A 218 44.83 -11.76 -31.93
C ALA A 218 43.92 -12.09 -33.14
N GLY A 219 43.11 -11.13 -33.60
CA GLY A 219 42.25 -11.26 -34.78
C GLY A 219 40.77 -11.54 -34.50
N ALA A 220 40.29 -11.33 -33.26
CA ALA A 220 38.86 -11.41 -32.96
C ALA A 220 38.09 -10.37 -33.79
N ARG A 221 36.97 -10.76 -34.42
CA ARG A 221 36.31 -9.87 -35.38
C ARG A 221 35.50 -8.78 -34.65
N PRO A 222 35.76 -7.47 -34.88
CA PRO A 222 35.04 -6.39 -34.22
C PRO A 222 33.56 -6.30 -34.62
N ASP A 223 33.14 -7.06 -35.64
CA ASP A 223 31.76 -7.23 -36.08
C ASP A 223 31.18 -8.64 -35.80
N GLN A 224 31.85 -9.46 -34.97
CA GLN A 224 31.34 -10.78 -34.60
C GLN A 224 29.97 -10.66 -33.94
N ARG A 225 28.95 -11.27 -34.57
CA ARG A 225 27.59 -11.27 -34.05
C ARG A 225 27.41 -12.40 -33.02
N GLY A 226 26.77 -12.08 -31.89
CA GLY A 226 26.35 -13.08 -30.87
C GLY A 226 24.99 -13.71 -31.16
N ASP A 227 24.44 -14.51 -30.23
CA ASP A 227 23.14 -15.20 -30.39
C ASP A 227 21.97 -14.26 -30.68
N GLU A 228 22.02 -13.03 -30.18
CA GLU A 228 21.04 -11.96 -30.44
C GLU A 228 21.22 -11.30 -31.83
N ASN A 229 22.10 -11.84 -32.68
CA ASN A 229 22.50 -11.30 -33.99
C ASN A 229 23.03 -9.85 -33.94
N LYS A 230 23.77 -9.47 -32.90
CA LYS A 230 24.34 -8.11 -32.69
C LYS A 230 25.86 -8.12 -32.66
N THR A 231 26.52 -7.13 -33.28
CA THR A 231 27.96 -6.89 -33.13
C THR A 231 28.31 -6.52 -31.66
N PRO A 232 29.58 -6.52 -31.24
CA PRO A 232 29.96 -6.10 -29.89
C PRO A 232 29.56 -4.64 -29.57
N LEU A 233 29.64 -3.74 -30.57
CA LEU A 233 29.22 -2.35 -30.43
C LEU A 233 27.68 -2.21 -30.36
N GLU A 234 26.94 -2.94 -31.21
CA GLU A 234 25.47 -2.98 -31.15
C GLU A 234 24.97 -3.61 -29.84
N PHE A 235 25.66 -4.63 -29.32
CA PHE A 235 25.36 -5.25 -28.04
C PHE A 235 25.49 -4.23 -26.90
N LEU A 236 26.64 -3.55 -26.79
CA LEU A 236 26.89 -2.54 -25.75
C LEU A 236 25.87 -1.39 -25.77
N LEU A 237 25.47 -0.93 -26.96
CA LEU A 237 24.57 0.21 -27.14
C LEU A 237 23.08 -0.17 -27.10
N ASN A 238 22.73 -1.40 -26.72
CA ASN A 238 21.35 -1.89 -26.69
C ASN A 238 20.91 -2.18 -25.24
N ARG A 239 19.61 -2.09 -24.97
CA ARG A 239 19.02 -2.45 -23.67
C ARG A 239 19.27 -3.89 -23.25
N ASP A 240 19.62 -4.80 -24.16
CA ASP A 240 20.03 -6.15 -23.76
C ASP A 240 21.41 -6.18 -23.05
N PHE A 241 22.23 -5.12 -23.14
CA PHE A 241 23.36 -4.91 -22.22
C PHE A 241 22.89 -4.55 -20.81
N GLU A 242 21.83 -3.73 -20.68
CA GLU A 242 21.13 -3.50 -19.39
C GLU A 242 20.68 -4.82 -18.78
N PHE A 243 20.02 -5.65 -19.58
CA PHE A 243 19.50 -6.94 -19.17
C PHE A 243 20.63 -7.89 -18.78
N ALA A 244 21.71 -7.95 -19.56
CA ALA A 244 22.90 -8.73 -19.20
C ALA A 244 23.54 -8.28 -17.87
N VAL A 245 23.69 -6.96 -17.64
CA VAL A 245 24.22 -6.43 -16.38
C VAL A 245 23.27 -6.68 -15.21
N ARG A 246 21.95 -6.53 -15.40
CA ARG A 246 20.95 -6.83 -14.34
C ARG A 246 20.87 -8.33 -14.02
N MET A 247 20.84 -9.19 -15.02
CA MET A 247 20.70 -10.65 -14.87
C MET A 247 21.96 -11.33 -14.31
N THR A 248 23.12 -10.70 -14.42
CA THR A 248 24.36 -11.20 -13.79
C THR A 248 24.48 -10.80 -12.33
N TYR A 249 23.64 -9.87 -11.85
CA TYR A 249 23.61 -9.26 -10.52
C TYR A 249 24.95 -8.63 -10.06
N LEU A 250 25.93 -8.61 -10.94
CA LEU A 250 27.18 -7.89 -10.78
C LEU A 250 27.01 -6.50 -11.38
N PRO A 251 27.11 -5.41 -10.58
CA PRO A 251 27.14 -4.08 -11.14
C PRO A 251 28.32 -3.95 -12.11
N ARG A 252 28.05 -3.38 -13.30
CA ARG A 252 28.96 -3.15 -14.43
C ARG A 252 30.44 -3.07 -14.00
N LEU A 253 31.24 -4.04 -14.46
CA LEU A 253 32.64 -4.18 -14.04
C LEU A 253 33.57 -3.15 -14.67
N PRO A 254 33.46 -2.82 -15.98
CA PRO A 254 34.17 -1.69 -16.58
C PRO A 254 33.44 -0.37 -16.28
N ASP A 255 34.15 0.64 -15.79
CA ASP A 255 33.59 1.98 -15.61
C ASP A 255 33.48 2.78 -16.92
N ARG A 256 33.02 4.03 -16.85
CA ARG A 256 32.84 4.90 -18.03
C ARG A 256 34.16 5.15 -18.75
N GLN A 257 35.27 5.31 -18.02
CA GLN A 257 36.58 5.57 -18.60
C GLN A 257 37.15 4.33 -19.29
N GLU A 258 37.08 3.18 -18.62
CA GLU A 258 37.48 1.89 -19.20
C GLU A 258 36.67 1.58 -20.46
N THR A 259 35.34 1.78 -20.41
CA THR A 259 34.46 1.52 -21.56
C THR A 259 34.69 2.51 -22.70
N THR A 260 35.05 3.76 -22.41
CA THR A 260 35.43 4.75 -23.44
C THR A 260 36.62 4.23 -24.25
N ARG A 261 37.64 3.67 -23.59
CA ARG A 261 38.78 3.03 -24.28
C ARG A 261 38.34 1.81 -25.11
N MET A 262 37.51 0.94 -24.54
CA MET A 262 36.99 -0.24 -25.23
C MET A 262 36.20 0.10 -26.52
N VAL A 263 35.33 1.11 -26.47
CA VAL A 263 34.56 1.56 -27.64
C VAL A 263 35.48 2.19 -28.70
N LEU A 264 36.44 3.01 -28.28
CA LEU A 264 37.44 3.57 -29.19
C LEU A 264 38.31 2.48 -29.84
N ALA A 265 38.66 1.42 -29.12
CA ALA A 265 39.39 0.27 -29.66
C ALA A 265 38.58 -0.49 -30.72
N LEU A 266 37.28 -0.76 -30.46
CA LEU A 266 36.38 -1.38 -31.45
C LEU A 266 36.22 -0.54 -32.72
N LEU A 267 35.96 0.77 -32.56
CA LEU A 267 35.83 1.69 -33.71
C LEU A 267 37.14 1.80 -34.50
N LYS A 268 38.30 1.82 -33.83
CA LYS A 268 39.62 1.81 -34.47
C LYS A 268 39.94 0.48 -35.17
N ALA A 269 39.46 -0.64 -34.65
CA ALA A 269 39.56 -1.95 -35.28
C ALA A 269 38.64 -2.11 -36.51
N GLY A 270 37.75 -1.14 -36.77
CA GLY A 270 36.86 -1.12 -37.93
C GLY A 270 35.47 -1.69 -37.67
N ALA A 271 34.99 -1.69 -36.41
CA ALA A 271 33.60 -2.04 -36.09
C ALA A 271 32.62 -1.24 -36.97
N ALA A 272 31.67 -1.96 -37.57
CA ALA A 272 30.67 -1.40 -38.45
C ALA A 272 29.76 -0.39 -37.72
N ARG A 273 29.12 0.48 -38.51
CA ARG A 273 28.08 1.38 -38.02
C ARG A 273 26.99 0.56 -37.30
N PRO A 274 26.71 0.83 -36.01
CA PRO A 274 25.75 0.03 -35.25
C PRO A 274 24.33 0.24 -35.80
N PHE A 275 23.50 -0.80 -35.78
CA PHE A 275 22.10 -0.78 -36.21
C PHE A 275 21.95 -0.32 -37.68
N ALA A 276 22.87 -0.75 -38.54
CA ALA A 276 22.89 -0.42 -39.97
C ALA A 276 21.86 -1.21 -40.81
N TYR A 277 21.37 -2.34 -40.29
CA TYR A 277 20.38 -3.21 -40.94
C TYR A 277 18.98 -2.91 -40.40
N ILE A 278 18.05 -2.59 -41.29
CA ILE A 278 16.60 -2.60 -41.04
C ILE A 278 16.08 -3.78 -41.84
N ASP A 279 15.33 -4.67 -41.19
CA ASP A 279 14.76 -5.86 -41.81
C ASP A 279 13.86 -5.48 -43.00
N GLU A 280 14.02 -6.16 -44.13
CA GLU A 280 13.18 -5.98 -45.32
C GLU A 280 11.72 -6.39 -45.05
N HIS A 281 11.49 -7.22 -44.02
CA HIS A 281 10.17 -7.64 -43.55
C HIS A 281 9.55 -6.72 -42.48
N ALA A 282 10.22 -5.63 -42.08
CA ALA A 282 9.67 -4.67 -41.13
C ALA A 282 8.34 -4.07 -41.64
N ASP A 283 7.37 -3.89 -40.76
CA ASP A 283 6.07 -3.33 -41.12
C ASP A 283 6.16 -1.84 -41.53
N ASP A 284 5.11 -1.33 -42.18
CA ASP A 284 5.08 0.04 -42.66
C ASP A 284 5.18 1.07 -41.52
N ALA A 285 4.72 0.73 -40.30
CA ALA A 285 4.85 1.57 -39.12
C ALA A 285 6.31 1.71 -38.67
N THR A 286 7.05 0.60 -38.61
CA THR A 286 8.49 0.57 -38.29
C THR A 286 9.30 1.32 -39.36
N ARG A 287 9.00 1.09 -40.64
CA ARG A 287 9.64 1.82 -41.76
C ARG A 287 9.26 3.30 -41.81
N GLN A 288 8.14 3.71 -41.22
CA GLN A 288 7.75 5.11 -41.08
C GLN A 288 8.39 5.79 -39.85
N ALA A 289 8.62 5.06 -38.76
CA ALA A 289 9.30 5.56 -37.56
C ALA A 289 10.77 5.94 -37.84
N PHE A 290 11.45 5.25 -38.75
CA PHE A 290 12.82 5.58 -39.18
C PHE A 290 12.88 6.62 -40.32
N LYS A 291 11.98 7.61 -40.33
CA LYS A 291 12.04 8.76 -41.24
C LYS A 291 12.15 10.07 -40.46
N ASP A 292 12.83 11.04 -41.03
CA ASP A 292 12.89 12.38 -40.45
C ASP A 292 11.66 13.25 -40.77
N ALA A 293 11.66 14.46 -40.22
CA ALA A 293 10.57 15.42 -40.41
C ALA A 293 10.40 15.87 -41.88
N GLN A 294 11.37 15.55 -42.75
CA GLN A 294 11.35 15.79 -44.20
C GLN A 294 11.04 14.51 -44.99
N GLY A 295 10.66 13.43 -44.30
CA GLY A 295 10.30 12.13 -44.88
C GLY A 295 11.49 11.30 -45.37
N GLN A 296 12.73 11.73 -45.12
CA GLN A 296 13.93 11.02 -45.56
C GLN A 296 14.22 9.83 -44.65
N PRO A 297 14.58 8.65 -45.19
CA PRO A 297 14.92 7.50 -44.38
C PRO A 297 16.22 7.76 -43.59
N ARG A 298 16.10 7.69 -42.26
CA ARG A 298 17.24 7.65 -41.33
C ARG A 298 17.55 6.21 -40.95
N LYS A 299 18.77 5.94 -40.50
CA LYS A 299 19.12 4.60 -40.01
C LYS A 299 18.79 4.50 -38.53
N ALA A 300 18.43 3.31 -38.05
CA ALA A 300 18.14 3.09 -36.63
C ALA A 300 19.29 3.55 -35.71
N ALA A 301 20.53 3.47 -36.20
CA ALA A 301 21.75 4.06 -35.63
C ALA A 301 21.57 5.49 -35.09
N ASP A 302 20.85 6.34 -35.83
CA ASP A 302 20.75 7.77 -35.56
C ASP A 302 19.87 8.08 -34.32
N TYR A 303 18.99 7.15 -33.97
CA TYR A 303 18.12 7.20 -32.79
C TYR A 303 18.71 6.39 -31.62
N LEU A 304 19.15 5.16 -31.90
CA LEU A 304 19.46 4.16 -30.86
C LEU A 304 20.89 4.25 -30.31
N ALA A 305 21.86 4.77 -31.06
CA ALA A 305 23.27 4.70 -30.63
C ALA A 305 23.66 5.79 -29.61
N TRP A 306 23.09 6.99 -29.71
CA TRP A 306 23.66 8.18 -29.04
C TRP A 306 23.37 8.27 -27.54
N GLY A 307 22.14 7.99 -27.11
CA GLY A 307 21.77 7.99 -25.69
C GLY A 307 22.62 7.00 -24.88
N PRO A 308 22.60 5.70 -25.24
CA PRO A 308 23.42 4.69 -24.59
C PRO A 308 24.91 4.98 -24.65
N LEU A 309 25.44 5.54 -25.76
CA LEU A 309 26.85 5.90 -25.84
C LEU A 309 27.22 6.98 -24.81
N VAL A 310 26.48 8.08 -24.77
CA VAL A 310 26.73 9.23 -23.90
C VAL A 310 26.71 8.85 -22.42
N GLU A 311 25.78 7.98 -22.06
CA GLU A 311 25.66 7.43 -20.72
C GLU A 311 26.80 6.46 -20.37
N LEU A 312 27.09 5.51 -21.26
CA LEU A 312 28.09 4.47 -21.01
C LEU A 312 29.52 4.99 -21.05
N THR A 313 29.80 6.11 -21.70
CA THR A 313 31.16 6.61 -21.96
C THR A 313 31.37 8.04 -21.43
N GLU A 314 32.59 8.56 -21.53
CA GLU A 314 32.97 9.91 -21.13
C GLU A 314 33.86 10.59 -22.19
N GLY A 315 33.83 11.93 -22.22
CA GLY A 315 34.69 12.72 -23.09
C GLY A 315 34.20 12.92 -24.53
N ALA A 316 34.91 13.78 -25.26
CA ALA A 316 34.54 14.22 -26.61
C ALA A 316 34.93 13.23 -27.73
N GLU A 317 35.97 12.42 -27.49
CA GLU A 317 36.61 11.59 -28.54
C GLU A 317 35.67 10.50 -29.04
N VAL A 318 34.99 9.80 -28.14
CA VAL A 318 34.09 8.69 -28.47
C VAL A 318 32.82 9.16 -29.20
N VAL A 319 32.30 10.34 -28.84
CA VAL A 319 31.19 11.02 -29.56
C VAL A 319 31.60 11.34 -31.00
N ARG A 320 32.81 11.89 -31.19
CA ARG A 320 33.36 12.19 -32.52
C ARG A 320 33.69 10.92 -33.32
N ALA A 321 34.13 9.85 -32.65
CA ALA A 321 34.38 8.56 -33.27
C ALA A 321 33.07 7.90 -33.77
N LEU A 322 31.97 7.96 -33.01
CA LEU A 322 30.66 7.53 -33.51
C LEU A 322 30.20 8.41 -34.69
N ALA A 323 30.38 9.73 -34.63
CA ALA A 323 30.06 10.62 -35.75
C ALA A 323 30.83 10.25 -37.04
N ALA A 324 32.09 9.84 -36.91
CA ALA A 324 32.94 9.43 -38.04
C ALA A 324 32.43 8.17 -38.76
N THR A 325 31.58 7.34 -38.13
CA THR A 325 30.89 6.22 -38.80
C THR A 325 29.79 6.67 -39.77
N GLY A 326 29.54 7.98 -39.88
CA GLY A 326 28.42 8.55 -40.65
C GLY A 326 27.07 8.48 -39.93
N THR A 327 27.07 8.13 -38.64
CA THR A 327 25.92 8.23 -37.73
C THR A 327 25.72 9.68 -37.30
N ARG A 328 24.48 10.12 -37.09
CA ARG A 328 24.14 11.49 -36.63
C ARG A 328 23.06 11.44 -35.55
N PRO A 329 23.04 12.35 -34.56
CA PRO A 329 21.99 12.34 -33.55
C PRO A 329 20.63 12.71 -34.15
N ALA A 330 19.60 11.93 -33.81
CA ALA A 330 18.19 12.27 -34.03
C ALA A 330 17.63 13.08 -32.85
N TYR A 331 16.55 13.82 -33.12
CA TYR A 331 15.88 14.71 -32.17
C TYR A 331 14.37 14.55 -32.30
N ASP A 332 13.77 13.98 -31.25
CA ASP A 332 12.34 13.69 -31.13
C ASP A 332 11.79 14.28 -29.82
N ASP A 333 10.64 13.81 -29.35
CA ASP A 333 9.99 14.28 -28.11
C ASP A 333 10.73 13.88 -26.82
N GLY A 334 11.73 12.98 -26.93
CA GLY A 334 12.54 12.50 -25.82
C GLY A 334 13.68 13.42 -25.40
N ALA A 335 14.47 12.97 -24.42
CA ALA A 335 15.69 13.65 -24.01
C ALA A 335 16.72 13.64 -25.15
N SER A 336 17.31 14.80 -25.47
CA SER A 336 18.37 14.85 -26.49
C SER A 336 19.68 14.23 -25.95
N PRO A 337 20.55 13.66 -26.81
CA PRO A 337 21.86 13.18 -26.36
C PRO A 337 22.72 14.29 -25.72
N LEU A 338 22.53 15.54 -26.15
CA LEU A 338 23.18 16.72 -25.56
C LEU A 338 22.68 16.97 -24.12
N ALA A 339 21.36 16.87 -23.89
CA ALA A 339 20.77 17.00 -22.56
C ALA A 339 21.20 15.84 -21.64
N LEU A 340 21.27 14.61 -22.14
CA LEU A 340 21.78 13.47 -21.38
C LEU A 340 23.28 13.62 -21.03
N ALA A 341 24.10 14.17 -21.94
CA ALA A 341 25.51 14.45 -21.66
C ALA A 341 25.66 15.51 -20.56
N ALA A 342 24.83 16.55 -20.61
CA ALA A 342 24.79 17.61 -19.61
C ALA A 342 24.27 17.13 -18.24
N TYR A 343 23.25 16.26 -18.23
CA TYR A 343 22.70 15.62 -17.03
C TYR A 343 23.68 14.63 -16.37
N THR A 344 24.47 13.89 -17.15
CA THR A 344 25.43 12.90 -16.64
C THR A 344 26.81 13.46 -16.33
N GLY A 345 26.96 14.79 -16.22
CA GLY A 345 28.21 15.47 -15.90
C GLY A 345 29.29 15.38 -16.99
N ASN A 346 28.95 14.94 -18.20
CA ASN A 346 29.91 14.64 -19.25
C ASN A 346 30.20 15.89 -20.12
N ALA A 347 30.92 16.85 -19.54
CA ALA A 347 31.25 18.13 -20.18
C ALA A 347 31.90 17.98 -21.57
N GLY A 348 32.76 16.97 -21.75
CA GLY A 348 33.41 16.69 -23.03
C GLY A 348 32.43 16.23 -24.12
N ALA A 349 31.52 15.30 -23.80
CA ALA A 349 30.48 14.90 -24.74
C ALA A 349 29.47 16.04 -24.99
N ALA A 350 29.10 16.80 -23.96
CA ALA A 350 28.19 17.94 -24.11
C ALA A 350 28.77 18.99 -25.06
N SER A 351 30.06 19.34 -24.94
CA SER A 351 30.73 20.24 -25.88
C SER A 351 30.73 19.68 -27.31
N ALA A 352 31.08 18.41 -27.50
CA ALA A 352 31.13 17.78 -28.82
C ALA A 352 29.73 17.65 -29.47
N LEU A 353 28.68 17.37 -28.69
CA LEU A 353 27.31 17.27 -29.19
C LEU A 353 26.72 18.65 -29.51
N ALA A 354 27.12 19.70 -28.79
CA ALA A 354 26.78 21.08 -29.12
C ALA A 354 27.44 21.56 -30.43
N GLU A 355 28.63 21.03 -30.77
CA GLU A 355 29.31 21.26 -32.06
C GLU A 355 28.70 20.45 -33.23
N LEU A 356 28.30 19.21 -32.97
CA LEU A 356 27.81 18.26 -34.00
C LEU A 356 26.31 18.37 -34.29
N GLY A 357 25.52 18.83 -33.32
CA GLY A 357 24.07 18.95 -33.41
C GLY A 357 23.58 20.32 -33.91
N PRO A 358 22.32 20.44 -34.36
CA PRO A 358 21.70 21.73 -34.55
C PRO A 358 21.46 22.40 -33.19
N ARG A 359 21.36 23.74 -33.19
CA ARG A 359 20.98 24.47 -31.98
C ARG A 359 19.48 24.35 -31.68
N THR A 360 18.64 24.38 -32.71
CA THR A 360 17.19 24.24 -32.58
C THR A 360 16.65 23.06 -33.37
N THR A 361 15.50 22.55 -32.97
CA THR A 361 14.71 21.56 -33.70
C THR A 361 13.23 21.94 -33.63
N PRO A 362 12.39 21.65 -34.65
CA PRO A 362 10.95 21.87 -34.56
C PRO A 362 10.38 21.15 -33.33
N ASP A 363 9.54 21.83 -32.58
CA ASP A 363 8.89 21.24 -31.41
C ASP A 363 7.74 20.34 -31.84
N LYS A 364 7.90 19.04 -31.60
CA LYS A 364 6.95 17.97 -31.93
C LYS A 364 5.97 17.67 -30.78
N ALA A 365 6.16 18.26 -29.60
CA ALA A 365 5.32 17.97 -28.43
C ALA A 365 3.85 18.37 -28.68
N TYR A 366 2.92 17.58 -28.13
CA TYR A 366 1.48 17.77 -28.39
C TYR A 366 1.00 19.17 -27.98
N GLY A 367 0.56 19.97 -28.96
CA GLY A 367 0.09 21.33 -28.75
C GLY A 367 1.17 22.41 -28.70
N ALA A 368 2.45 22.06 -28.88
CA ALA A 368 3.53 23.02 -29.02
C ALA A 368 3.55 23.65 -30.42
N ALA A 369 4.08 24.87 -30.51
CA ALA A 369 4.29 25.58 -31.77
C ALA A 369 5.59 26.40 -31.70
N GLY A 370 6.54 26.10 -32.57
CA GLY A 370 7.84 26.77 -32.64
C GLY A 370 9.01 25.80 -32.65
N ASP A 371 10.18 26.33 -32.27
CA ASP A 371 11.46 25.62 -32.20
C ASP A 371 11.88 25.41 -30.74
N LEU A 372 12.36 24.22 -30.42
CA LEU A 372 13.05 23.89 -29.16
C LEU A 372 14.53 24.28 -29.27
N ASP A 373 15.07 25.09 -28.34
CA ASP A 373 16.52 25.33 -28.20
C ASP A 373 17.15 24.20 -27.37
N LEU A 374 17.90 23.33 -28.05
CA LEU A 374 18.53 22.12 -27.49
C LEU A 374 19.67 22.45 -26.52
N TRP A 375 20.31 23.61 -26.67
CA TRP A 375 21.36 24.06 -25.74
C TRP A 375 20.75 24.53 -24.43
N LEU A 376 19.58 25.19 -24.49
CA LEU A 376 18.83 25.58 -23.30
C LEU A 376 18.23 24.36 -22.58
N ASP A 377 17.67 23.38 -23.31
CA ASP A 377 17.18 22.11 -22.75
C ASP A 377 18.29 21.36 -22.02
N ALA A 378 19.49 21.30 -22.61
CA ALA A 378 20.65 20.70 -21.97
C ALA A 378 21.19 21.50 -20.78
N ALA A 379 21.11 22.84 -20.81
CA ALA A 379 21.42 23.65 -19.64
C ALA A 379 20.41 23.43 -18.50
N GLN A 380 19.13 23.22 -18.81
CA GLN A 380 18.10 22.82 -17.83
C GLN A 380 18.43 21.44 -17.25
N ALA A 381 18.81 20.47 -18.08
CA ALA A 381 19.22 19.13 -17.64
C ALA A 381 20.44 19.15 -16.70
N ALA A 382 21.47 19.92 -17.06
CA ALA A 382 22.64 20.14 -16.21
C ALA A 382 22.27 20.78 -14.86
N VAL A 383 21.43 21.82 -14.85
CA VAL A 383 20.97 22.47 -13.59
C VAL A 383 20.22 21.50 -12.69
N VAL A 384 19.33 20.67 -13.26
CA VAL A 384 18.58 19.66 -12.48
C VAL A 384 19.54 18.65 -11.84
N ALA A 385 20.57 18.21 -12.54
CA ALA A 385 21.61 17.32 -12.02
C ALA A 385 22.67 18.00 -11.12
N GLY A 386 22.69 19.34 -11.03
CA GLY A 386 23.66 20.10 -10.23
C GLY A 386 24.98 20.46 -10.96
N HIS A 387 25.03 20.34 -12.29
CA HIS A 387 26.19 20.61 -13.14
C HIS A 387 26.18 22.04 -13.73
N GLY A 388 26.10 23.05 -12.86
CA GLY A 388 26.04 24.48 -13.26
C GLY A 388 27.23 24.94 -14.11
N ASP A 389 28.38 24.32 -13.93
CA ASP A 389 29.60 24.51 -14.71
C ASP A 389 29.46 24.05 -16.18
N ILE A 390 28.61 23.08 -16.46
CA ILE A 390 28.24 22.63 -17.82
C ILE A 390 27.09 23.49 -18.38
N ALA A 391 26.14 23.88 -17.52
CA ALA A 391 25.02 24.74 -17.93
C ALA A 391 25.50 26.12 -18.42
N ALA A 392 26.40 26.77 -17.67
CA ALA A 392 26.84 28.13 -17.96
C ALA A 392 27.45 28.30 -19.39
N PRO A 393 28.39 27.45 -19.87
CA PRO A 393 28.90 27.48 -21.24
C PRO A 393 27.87 27.32 -22.36
N LEU A 394 26.70 26.73 -22.09
CA LEU A 394 25.61 26.59 -23.08
C LEU A 394 24.78 27.88 -23.21
N LEU A 395 24.64 28.67 -22.14
CA LEU A 395 23.75 29.83 -22.09
C LEU A 395 24.26 31.04 -22.92
N ARG A 396 23.35 31.66 -23.68
CA ARG A 396 23.57 32.83 -24.55
C ARG A 396 22.45 33.86 -24.39
N ALA A 397 22.72 35.12 -24.72
CA ALA A 397 21.71 36.16 -24.78
C ALA A 397 20.70 35.87 -25.90
N GLY A 398 19.44 36.30 -25.71
CA GLY A 398 18.36 36.07 -26.68
C GLY A 398 17.83 34.63 -26.75
N MET A 399 18.18 33.78 -25.79
CA MET A 399 17.57 32.45 -25.63
C MET A 399 16.10 32.55 -25.18
N PRO A 400 15.24 31.58 -25.54
CA PRO A 400 13.85 31.53 -25.08
C PRO A 400 13.80 31.03 -23.63
N PHE A 401 14.20 31.86 -22.65
CA PHE A 401 14.32 31.45 -21.23
C PHE A 401 13.01 30.98 -20.56
N ASN A 402 11.86 31.15 -21.22
CA ASN A 402 10.56 30.60 -20.86
C ASN A 402 10.33 29.15 -21.34
N GLN A 403 11.22 28.60 -22.16
CA GLN A 403 11.23 27.19 -22.56
C GLN A 403 11.20 26.30 -21.31
N ARG A 404 10.35 25.27 -21.35
CA ARG A 404 10.17 24.30 -20.26
C ARG A 404 11.00 23.07 -20.53
N GLY A 405 11.72 22.62 -19.52
CA GLY A 405 12.62 21.47 -19.61
C GLY A 405 13.20 21.10 -18.24
N PRO A 406 14.13 20.12 -18.19
CA PRO A 406 14.58 19.33 -19.33
C PRO A 406 13.48 18.41 -19.90
N ARG A 407 13.59 18.03 -21.17
CA ARG A 407 12.74 16.96 -21.75
C ARG A 407 13.15 15.60 -21.25
N THR A 408 12.16 14.81 -20.81
CA THR A 408 12.35 13.48 -20.21
C THR A 408 11.33 12.48 -20.76
N GLY A 409 11.09 12.51 -22.09
CA GLY A 409 10.07 11.70 -22.79
C GLY A 409 10.39 10.20 -22.86
N THR A 410 10.25 9.56 -24.03
CA THR A 410 10.66 8.15 -24.21
C THR A 410 12.15 8.02 -23.96
N ASP A 411 12.50 7.42 -22.82
CA ASP A 411 13.85 7.47 -22.25
C ASP A 411 14.87 6.73 -23.15
N PRO A 412 15.85 7.44 -23.74
CA PRO A 412 16.91 6.82 -24.53
C PRO A 412 18.08 6.33 -23.67
N ALA A 413 18.07 6.62 -22.36
CA ALA A 413 19.07 6.13 -21.42
C ALA A 413 18.70 4.73 -20.90
N VAL A 414 19.73 3.99 -20.54
CA VAL A 414 19.69 2.56 -20.24
C VAL A 414 19.75 2.32 -18.71
N PHE A 415 20.38 3.23 -17.96
CA PHE A 415 20.58 3.15 -16.50
C PHE A 415 20.17 4.44 -15.77
N VAL A 416 20.29 5.61 -16.40
CA VAL A 416 20.09 6.95 -15.84
C VAL A 416 18.76 7.53 -16.30
N ARG A 417 17.76 7.48 -15.41
CA ARG A 417 16.50 8.19 -15.65
C ARG A 417 16.64 9.66 -15.29
N MET A 418 16.36 10.55 -16.23
CA MET A 418 16.40 12.01 -15.99
C MET A 418 15.22 12.47 -15.12
N GLU A 419 15.50 13.34 -14.15
CA GLU A 419 14.49 14.04 -13.34
C GLU A 419 13.65 14.99 -14.21
N ALA A 420 12.33 14.78 -14.22
CA ALA A 420 11.37 15.61 -14.93
C ALA A 420 10.95 16.81 -14.08
N GLU A 421 11.31 18.02 -14.49
CA GLU A 421 10.96 19.27 -13.78
C GLU A 421 10.20 20.27 -14.65
N GLU A 422 10.06 20.06 -15.98
CA GLU A 422 9.23 20.82 -16.96
C GLU A 422 9.08 22.35 -16.74
N ARG A 423 10.16 23.05 -16.35
CA ARG A 423 10.07 24.46 -15.92
C ARG A 423 11.12 25.38 -16.52
N PRO A 424 10.86 26.71 -16.57
CA PRO A 424 11.83 27.70 -17.03
C PRO A 424 13.14 27.61 -16.25
N ILE A 425 14.28 27.75 -16.95
CA ILE A 425 15.60 27.52 -16.34
C ILE A 425 15.85 28.37 -15.09
N LEU A 426 15.34 29.60 -15.04
CA LEU A 426 15.55 30.49 -13.88
C LEU A 426 14.85 29.96 -12.61
N ASN A 427 13.69 29.31 -12.74
CA ASN A 427 13.01 28.64 -11.64
C ASN A 427 13.81 27.42 -11.14
N LEU A 428 14.34 26.60 -12.06
CA LEU A 428 15.19 25.43 -11.72
C LEU A 428 16.44 25.86 -10.96
N VAL A 429 17.16 26.86 -11.48
CA VAL A 429 18.39 27.39 -10.89
C VAL A 429 18.12 27.99 -9.50
N ALA A 430 17.01 28.71 -9.34
CA ALA A 430 16.62 29.30 -8.07
C ALA A 430 16.28 28.23 -7.01
N ALA A 431 15.57 27.17 -7.40
CA ALA A 431 15.25 26.05 -6.51
C ALA A 431 16.48 25.20 -6.13
N LYS A 432 17.40 24.95 -7.07
CA LYS A 432 18.64 24.18 -6.84
C LYS A 432 19.74 25.01 -6.13
N GLY A 433 19.61 26.34 -6.08
CA GLY A 433 20.52 27.23 -5.34
C GLY A 433 21.79 27.64 -6.09
N ASP A 434 21.90 27.37 -7.40
CA ASP A 434 23.09 27.71 -8.20
C ASP A 434 23.16 29.21 -8.48
N THR A 435 23.71 29.96 -7.53
CA THR A 435 23.84 31.41 -7.63
C THR A 435 24.80 31.88 -8.73
N ALA A 436 25.67 31.01 -9.27
CA ALA A 436 26.59 31.37 -10.34
C ALA A 436 25.85 31.40 -11.69
N THR A 437 25.12 30.32 -12.01
CA THR A 437 24.25 30.27 -13.18
C THR A 437 23.11 31.28 -13.08
N LEU A 438 22.57 31.52 -11.87
CA LEU A 438 21.51 32.51 -11.65
C LEU A 438 21.94 33.92 -12.06
N ARG A 439 23.08 34.40 -11.53
CA ARG A 439 23.61 35.72 -11.88
C ARG A 439 23.93 35.82 -13.38
N ARG A 440 24.42 34.73 -13.98
CA ARG A 440 24.67 34.66 -15.42
C ARG A 440 23.38 34.76 -16.25
N LEU A 441 22.31 34.07 -15.86
CA LEU A 441 21.00 34.15 -16.53
C LEU A 441 20.44 35.58 -16.50
N LEU A 442 20.47 36.23 -15.33
CA LEU A 442 20.04 37.62 -15.20
C LEU A 442 20.88 38.56 -16.07
N ALA A 443 22.21 38.39 -16.09
CA ALA A 443 23.11 39.15 -16.96
C ALA A 443 22.92 38.90 -18.47
N LEU A 444 22.36 37.75 -18.85
CA LEU A 444 21.98 37.41 -20.24
C LEU A 444 20.55 37.86 -20.60
N GLY A 445 19.84 38.53 -19.69
CA GLY A 445 18.50 39.08 -19.90
C GLY A 445 17.34 38.13 -19.59
N ALA A 446 17.54 37.09 -18.77
CA ALA A 446 16.44 36.27 -18.28
C ALA A 446 15.48 37.11 -17.40
N PRO A 447 14.14 37.06 -17.61
CA PRO A 447 13.19 37.81 -16.81
C PRO A 447 13.24 37.41 -15.32
N VAL A 448 13.49 38.36 -14.43
CA VAL A 448 13.78 38.07 -13.00
C VAL A 448 12.64 37.35 -12.26
N ASP A 449 11.38 37.68 -12.58
CA ASP A 449 10.18 37.01 -12.04
C ASP A 449 9.77 35.73 -12.82
N GLY A 450 10.57 35.33 -13.81
CA GLY A 450 10.35 34.16 -14.68
C GLY A 450 9.21 34.33 -15.70
N ASP A 451 8.69 33.21 -16.21
CA ASP A 451 7.52 33.20 -17.09
C ASP A 451 6.23 33.47 -16.30
N ALA A 452 5.53 34.55 -16.63
CA ALA A 452 4.24 34.87 -16.02
C ALA A 452 3.14 33.83 -16.32
N ASN A 453 3.29 33.09 -17.43
CA ASN A 453 2.39 32.01 -17.85
C ASN A 453 2.87 30.63 -17.38
N ASP A 454 3.80 30.54 -16.43
CA ASP A 454 4.20 29.25 -15.86
C ASP A 454 3.00 28.57 -15.18
N GLN A 455 2.53 27.45 -15.73
CA GLN A 455 1.39 26.73 -15.17
C GLN A 455 1.77 25.80 -14.00
N TYR A 456 3.06 25.54 -13.78
CA TYR A 456 3.55 24.49 -12.90
C TYR A 456 4.22 24.96 -11.59
N GLY A 457 4.40 26.26 -11.36
CA GLY A 457 4.93 26.73 -10.08
C GLY A 457 5.02 28.25 -9.86
N ASP A 458 5.59 28.62 -8.71
CA ASP A 458 5.72 30.01 -8.24
C ASP A 458 6.82 30.79 -8.99
N THR A 459 6.98 32.08 -8.69
CA THR A 459 8.12 32.88 -9.19
C THR A 459 9.46 32.28 -8.77
N PRO A 460 10.57 32.55 -9.49
CA PRO A 460 11.90 32.05 -9.11
C PRO A 460 12.29 32.42 -7.68
N LEU A 461 11.88 33.61 -7.21
CA LEU A 461 12.14 34.04 -5.83
C LEU A 461 11.35 33.19 -4.81
N ALA A 462 10.08 32.90 -5.09
CA ALA A 462 9.27 32.04 -4.24
C ALA A 462 9.76 30.58 -4.24
N ASP A 463 10.27 30.07 -5.36
CA ASP A 463 10.96 28.77 -5.42
C ASP A 463 12.24 28.74 -4.58
N ALA A 464 13.08 29.77 -4.66
CA ALA A 464 14.29 29.86 -3.84
C ALA A 464 13.94 29.86 -2.34
N VAL A 465 12.91 30.62 -1.94
CA VAL A 465 12.42 30.63 -0.55
C VAL A 465 11.89 29.26 -0.13
N ARG A 466 11.03 28.64 -0.95
CA ARG A 466 10.45 27.30 -0.72
C ARG A 466 11.54 26.22 -0.59
N ALA A 467 12.59 26.31 -1.39
CA ALA A 467 13.75 25.42 -1.36
C ALA A 467 14.82 25.83 -0.31
N ARG A 468 14.56 26.88 0.49
CA ARG A 468 15.46 27.44 1.53
C ARG A 468 16.82 27.92 1.02
N GLN A 469 16.89 28.33 -0.24
CA GLN A 469 18.08 28.84 -0.92
C GLN A 469 18.26 30.35 -0.69
N ALA A 470 18.66 30.73 0.52
CA ALA A 470 18.76 32.13 0.94
C ALA A 470 19.64 32.99 0.01
N ASP A 471 20.79 32.48 -0.46
CA ASP A 471 21.68 33.23 -1.35
C ASP A 471 21.10 33.42 -2.77
N ALA A 472 20.31 32.46 -3.26
CA ALA A 472 19.57 32.59 -4.51
C ALA A 472 18.44 33.61 -4.37
N ALA A 473 17.71 33.60 -3.24
CA ALA A 473 16.69 34.59 -2.93
C ALA A 473 17.28 36.01 -2.86
N ARG A 474 18.40 36.20 -2.14
CA ARG A 474 19.14 37.48 -2.07
C ARG A 474 19.59 37.95 -3.47
N ALA A 475 20.09 37.04 -4.31
CA ALA A 475 20.53 37.37 -5.67
C ALA A 475 19.36 37.79 -6.58
N LEU A 476 18.18 37.18 -6.44
CA LEU A 476 16.96 37.56 -7.17
C LEU A 476 16.40 38.90 -6.67
N ILE A 477 16.37 39.14 -5.36
CA ILE A 477 16.01 40.44 -4.76
C ILE A 477 16.93 41.55 -5.30
N ALA A 478 18.25 41.33 -5.32
CA ALA A 478 19.21 42.26 -5.90
C ALA A 478 19.04 42.46 -7.42
N GLY A 479 18.46 41.48 -8.12
CA GLY A 479 18.05 41.57 -9.52
C GLY A 479 16.69 42.27 -9.74
N GLY A 480 16.00 42.69 -8.68
CA GLY A 480 14.70 43.37 -8.76
C GLY A 480 13.47 42.46 -8.79
N ALA A 481 13.59 41.20 -8.36
CA ALA A 481 12.44 40.29 -8.21
C ALA A 481 11.38 40.87 -7.26
N ASN A 482 10.10 40.70 -7.59
CA ASN A 482 8.99 41.19 -6.75
C ASN A 482 8.59 40.13 -5.70
N PRO A 483 8.81 40.35 -4.38
CA PRO A 483 8.50 39.35 -3.36
C PRO A 483 7.01 39.10 -3.15
N ALA A 484 6.16 40.06 -3.52
CA ALA A 484 4.70 39.98 -3.44
C ALA A 484 4.03 39.49 -4.73
N ALA A 485 4.80 39.09 -5.75
CA ALA A 485 4.24 38.56 -6.99
C ALA A 485 3.57 37.19 -6.76
N VAL A 486 2.28 37.10 -7.09
CA VAL A 486 1.47 35.88 -7.04
C VAL A 486 1.10 35.46 -8.47
N ARG A 487 1.17 34.16 -8.76
CA ARG A 487 0.80 33.59 -10.07
C ARG A 487 -0.59 32.93 -10.03
N GLN A 488 -1.32 32.98 -11.14
CA GLN A 488 -2.69 32.45 -11.26
C GLN A 488 -2.73 30.91 -11.31
N GLY A 489 -3.09 30.24 -10.22
CA GLY A 489 -3.28 28.78 -10.20
C GLY A 489 -3.47 28.18 -8.80
N TYR A 490 -3.58 26.85 -8.75
CA TYR A 490 -3.73 26.10 -7.49
C TYR A 490 -2.42 26.05 -6.70
N ASP A 491 -2.49 26.28 -5.38
CA ASP A 491 -1.35 26.32 -4.42
C ASP A 491 -0.16 27.23 -4.79
N ARG A 492 -0.39 28.26 -5.61
CA ARG A 492 0.63 29.25 -5.94
C ARG A 492 0.70 30.34 -4.88
N LYS A 493 1.92 30.66 -4.45
CA LYS A 493 2.19 31.56 -3.32
C LYS A 493 3.27 32.57 -3.68
N SER A 494 3.15 33.78 -3.14
CA SER A 494 4.21 34.79 -3.15
C SER A 494 5.44 34.31 -2.36
N ALA A 495 6.58 34.98 -2.55
CA ALA A 495 7.78 34.68 -1.79
C ALA A 495 7.59 34.98 -0.29
N ILE A 496 6.79 35.99 0.04
CA ILE A 496 6.39 36.35 1.41
C ILE A 496 5.58 35.20 2.05
N GLU A 497 4.57 34.67 1.37
CA GLU A 497 3.81 33.51 1.83
C GLU A 497 4.70 32.26 2.00
N ARG A 498 5.60 31.98 1.04
CA ARG A 498 6.55 30.87 1.17
C ARG A 498 7.52 31.04 2.34
N ALA A 499 7.91 32.27 2.70
CA ALA A 499 8.77 32.51 3.87
C ALA A 499 8.03 32.26 5.19
N VAL A 500 6.74 32.60 5.25
CA VAL A 500 5.85 32.24 6.37
C VAL A 500 5.71 30.72 6.48
N GLU A 501 5.40 30.03 5.38
CA GLU A 501 5.31 28.56 5.32
C GLU A 501 6.64 27.86 5.68
N ALA A 502 7.78 28.51 5.42
CA ALA A 502 9.10 28.01 5.79
C ALA A 502 9.52 28.27 7.26
N ASP A 503 8.74 29.01 8.06
CA ASP A 503 9.11 29.47 9.41
C ASP A 503 10.43 30.28 9.45
N ASP A 504 10.74 31.03 8.38
CA ASP A 504 11.93 31.87 8.26
C ASP A 504 11.62 33.37 8.44
N ALA A 505 11.61 33.83 9.70
CA ALA A 505 11.37 35.24 10.01
C ALA A 505 12.59 36.15 9.74
N ALA A 506 13.75 35.61 9.34
CA ALA A 506 14.89 36.42 8.90
C ALA A 506 14.73 36.80 7.43
N LEU A 507 14.45 35.81 6.58
CA LEU A 507 14.19 36.02 5.15
C LEU A 507 12.88 36.78 4.92
N LEU A 508 11.83 36.53 5.72
CA LEU A 508 10.60 37.33 5.68
C LEU A 508 10.87 38.84 5.84
N ARG A 509 11.71 39.23 6.79
CA ARG A 509 12.08 40.64 7.01
C ARG A 509 12.75 41.26 5.79
N GLU A 510 13.64 40.51 5.13
CA GLU A 510 14.33 40.97 3.92
C GLU A 510 13.37 41.10 2.73
N LEU A 511 12.45 40.14 2.57
CA LEU A 511 11.40 40.19 1.53
C LEU A 511 10.45 41.37 1.74
N LEU A 512 10.00 41.61 2.98
CA LEU A 512 9.15 42.76 3.30
C LEU A 512 9.87 44.10 3.01
N ALA A 513 11.14 44.23 3.41
CA ALA A 513 11.95 45.42 3.14
C ALA A 513 12.22 45.65 1.64
N ALA A 514 12.26 44.58 0.83
CA ALA A 514 12.44 44.64 -0.62
C ALA A 514 11.13 44.87 -1.41
N THR A 515 9.96 44.83 -0.76
CA THR A 515 8.67 44.93 -1.45
C THR A 515 8.19 46.38 -1.56
N ALA A 516 7.77 46.79 -2.76
CA ALA A 516 7.15 48.11 -2.95
C ALA A 516 5.83 48.23 -2.15
N PRO A 517 5.60 49.32 -1.39
CA PRO A 517 4.44 49.45 -0.51
C PRO A 517 3.06 49.18 -1.17
N PRO A 518 2.78 49.60 -2.42
CA PRO A 518 1.51 49.29 -3.07
C PRO A 518 1.31 47.79 -3.33
N ALA A 519 2.38 47.06 -3.67
CA ALA A 519 2.31 45.62 -3.92
C ALA A 519 2.15 44.84 -2.61
N LEU A 520 2.84 45.28 -1.55
CA LEU A 520 2.68 44.71 -0.21
C LEU A 520 1.26 44.92 0.32
N GLN A 521 0.72 46.13 0.22
CA GLN A 521 -0.63 46.44 0.68
C GLN A 521 -1.71 45.65 -0.08
N ALA A 522 -1.51 45.41 -1.39
CA ALA A 522 -2.40 44.58 -2.19
C ALA A 522 -2.37 43.11 -1.72
N LEU A 523 -1.19 42.54 -1.48
CA LEU A 523 -1.04 41.17 -0.96
C LEU A 523 -1.67 41.02 0.43
N LEU A 524 -1.42 41.96 1.35
CA LEU A 524 -1.98 41.94 2.70
C LEU A 524 -3.50 42.10 2.73
N ALA A 525 -4.08 42.75 1.72
CA ALA A 525 -5.52 42.92 1.57
C ALA A 525 -6.23 41.76 0.83
N ASP A 526 -5.50 40.84 0.21
CA ASP A 526 -6.08 39.71 -0.53
C ASP A 526 -6.41 38.52 0.42
N PRO A 527 -7.69 38.19 0.65
CA PRO A 527 -8.06 37.06 1.50
C PRO A 527 -7.71 35.69 0.89
N ALA A 528 -7.48 35.60 -0.42
CA ALA A 528 -7.03 34.35 -1.06
C ALA A 528 -5.54 34.07 -0.83
N HIS A 529 -4.72 35.13 -0.70
CA HIS A 529 -3.26 35.08 -0.57
C HIS A 529 -2.73 35.67 0.74
N SER A 530 -3.56 35.62 1.80
CA SER A 530 -3.26 36.22 3.10
C SER A 530 -2.10 35.52 3.82
N PRO A 531 -0.93 36.18 4.04
CA PRO A 531 0.19 35.58 4.77
C PRO A 531 -0.16 35.30 6.24
N LEU A 532 -1.08 36.08 6.82
CA LEU A 532 -1.62 35.83 8.15
C LEU A 532 -2.43 34.53 8.21
N ALA A 533 -3.35 34.32 7.26
CA ALA A 533 -4.16 33.10 7.24
C ALA A 533 -3.27 31.85 7.06
N LEU A 534 -2.16 31.99 6.35
CA LEU A 534 -1.13 30.96 6.22
C LEU A 534 -0.39 30.71 7.55
N ALA A 535 0.08 31.76 8.23
CA ALA A 535 0.72 31.66 9.55
C ALA A 535 -0.19 31.00 10.61
N LEU A 536 -1.49 31.30 10.59
CA LEU A 536 -2.47 30.69 11.50
C LEU A 536 -2.84 29.25 11.10
N ARG A 537 -2.75 28.87 9.82
CA ARG A 537 -2.99 27.47 9.37
C ARG A 537 -1.78 26.57 9.57
N GLN A 538 -0.56 27.12 9.51
CA GLN A 538 0.70 26.40 9.62
C GLN A 538 1.56 27.02 10.73
N PRO A 539 1.34 26.65 12.00
CA PRO A 539 2.04 27.25 13.14
C PRO A 539 3.53 26.88 13.13
N GLY A 540 4.38 27.85 12.78
CA GLY A 540 5.83 27.80 12.96
C GLY A 540 6.28 28.23 14.36
N LYS A 541 7.55 27.98 14.72
CA LYS A 541 8.12 28.43 16.00
C LYS A 541 8.25 29.95 16.10
N GLN A 542 8.25 30.64 14.95
CA GLN A 542 8.46 32.08 14.85
C GLN A 542 7.16 32.83 14.50
N GLY A 543 5.99 32.18 14.52
CA GLY A 543 4.71 32.74 14.10
C GLY A 543 4.41 34.13 14.70
N ALA A 544 4.52 34.28 16.03
CA ALA A 544 4.32 35.57 16.70
C ALA A 544 5.34 36.66 16.28
N ALA A 545 6.57 36.28 15.92
CA ALA A 545 7.59 37.21 15.42
C ALA A 545 7.33 37.59 13.95
N MET A 546 6.84 36.66 13.13
CA MET A 546 6.37 36.93 11.76
C MET A 546 5.15 37.85 11.76
N LEU A 547 4.18 37.62 12.65
CA LEU A 547 3.00 38.47 12.73
C LEU A 547 3.35 39.91 13.12
N ARG A 548 4.33 40.11 14.03
CA ARG A 548 4.87 41.44 14.32
C ARG A 548 5.45 42.09 13.07
N GLN A 549 6.28 41.37 12.30
CA GLN A 549 6.85 41.91 11.05
C GLN A 549 5.77 42.27 10.03
N LEU A 550 4.72 41.46 9.88
CA LEU A 550 3.59 41.76 8.98
C LEU A 550 2.80 42.98 9.47
N ALA A 551 2.58 43.12 10.78
CA ALA A 551 1.90 44.27 11.38
C ALA A 551 2.73 45.57 11.22
N ASP A 552 4.03 45.51 11.51
CA ASP A 552 4.99 46.60 11.28
C ASP A 552 5.03 47.02 9.80
N ALA A 553 4.76 46.08 8.89
CA ALA A 553 4.71 46.29 7.44
C ALA A 553 3.31 46.69 6.90
N GLY A 554 2.32 46.93 7.78
CA GLY A 554 1.01 47.51 7.42
C GLY A 554 -0.21 46.59 7.56
N LEU A 555 -0.08 45.37 8.10
CA LEU A 555 -1.23 44.51 8.39
C LEU A 555 -2.05 45.04 9.57
N ASP A 556 -3.27 45.51 9.31
CA ASP A 556 -4.17 45.97 10.39
C ASP A 556 -4.81 44.79 11.15
N LEU A 557 -4.23 44.49 12.32
CA LEU A 557 -4.71 43.45 13.24
C LEU A 557 -6.13 43.69 13.76
N LYS A 558 -6.70 44.90 13.64
CA LYS A 558 -8.09 45.19 14.06
C LYS A 558 -9.14 44.66 13.09
N THR A 559 -8.72 44.26 11.88
CA THR A 559 -9.60 43.58 10.91
C THR A 559 -9.87 42.11 11.30
N LEU A 560 -9.16 41.59 12.30
CA LEU A 560 -9.26 40.22 12.77
C LEU A 560 -10.39 40.07 13.80
N ASP A 561 -11.04 38.91 13.78
CA ASP A 561 -12.01 38.50 14.77
C ASP A 561 -11.41 37.52 15.79
N ALA A 562 -12.26 37.04 16.69
CA ALA A 562 -11.87 36.05 17.69
C ALA A 562 -11.38 34.71 17.11
N ASP A 563 -11.66 34.41 15.83
CA ASP A 563 -11.24 33.16 15.20
C ASP A 563 -9.70 33.09 15.08
N ALA A 564 -9.03 34.23 14.89
CA ALA A 564 -7.57 34.30 14.88
C ALA A 564 -6.95 33.86 16.23
N ILE A 565 -7.51 34.32 17.35
CA ILE A 565 -7.10 33.90 18.70
C ILE A 565 -7.45 32.42 18.92
N ARG A 566 -8.66 32.01 18.54
CA ARG A 566 -9.14 30.62 18.64
C ARG A 566 -8.21 29.66 17.88
N GLN A 567 -7.79 30.02 16.67
CA GLN A 567 -6.92 29.21 15.83
C GLN A 567 -5.49 29.12 16.39
N ALA A 568 -4.95 30.20 16.95
CA ALA A 568 -3.68 30.17 17.66
C ALA A 568 -3.72 29.23 18.89
N LEU A 569 -4.84 29.21 19.62
CA LEU A 569 -5.05 28.32 20.78
C LEU A 569 -5.24 26.85 20.37
N ASP A 570 -5.99 26.57 19.30
CA ASP A 570 -6.12 25.23 18.67
C ASP A 570 -4.73 24.67 18.31
N ASN A 571 -3.86 25.53 17.77
CA ASN A 571 -2.47 25.22 17.41
C ASN A 571 -1.52 25.11 18.62
N ARG A 572 -1.98 25.46 19.83
CA ARG A 572 -1.17 25.62 21.06
C ARG A 572 -0.04 26.66 20.96
N ASP A 573 -0.14 27.62 20.04
CA ASP A 573 0.78 28.76 19.95
C ASP A 573 0.34 29.87 20.93
N THR A 574 0.75 29.70 22.19
CA THR A 574 0.47 30.66 23.27
C THR A 574 1.13 32.02 23.04
N ALA A 575 2.25 32.09 22.30
CA ALA A 575 2.93 33.34 22.01
C ALA A 575 2.15 34.16 20.97
N MET A 576 1.62 33.51 19.93
CA MET A 576 0.71 34.12 18.95
C MET A 576 -0.60 34.54 19.61
N ALA A 577 -1.22 33.65 20.40
CA ALA A 577 -2.46 33.95 21.10
C ALA A 577 -2.31 35.16 22.04
N THR A 578 -1.24 35.20 22.85
CA THR A 578 -0.93 36.34 23.73
C THR A 578 -0.76 37.63 22.93
N TYR A 579 0.01 37.59 21.82
CA TYR A 579 0.24 38.77 21.00
C TYR A 579 -1.05 39.30 20.33
N LEU A 580 -1.94 38.43 19.84
CA LEU A 580 -3.24 38.83 19.30
C LEU A 580 -4.14 39.45 20.38
N ILE A 581 -4.16 38.85 21.58
CA ILE A 581 -4.90 39.36 22.75
C ILE A 581 -4.37 40.74 23.18
N ASP A 582 -3.05 40.96 23.16
CA ASP A 582 -2.38 42.23 23.48
C ASP A 582 -2.51 43.29 22.37
N ALA A 583 -2.62 42.88 21.11
CA ALA A 583 -2.93 43.77 19.99
C ALA A 583 -4.39 44.27 20.01
N GLY A 584 -5.23 43.74 20.90
CA GLY A 584 -6.64 44.14 21.05
C GLY A 584 -7.60 43.47 20.08
N VAL A 585 -7.22 42.31 19.52
CA VAL A 585 -8.14 41.47 18.73
C VAL A 585 -9.32 41.04 19.63
N PRO A 586 -10.58 41.06 19.16
CA PRO A 586 -11.74 40.73 19.98
C PRO A 586 -11.66 39.33 20.60
N VAL A 587 -11.74 39.22 21.93
CA VAL A 587 -11.64 37.93 22.65
C VAL A 587 -12.96 37.13 22.64
N ASN A 588 -14.07 37.75 22.25
CA ASN A 588 -15.39 37.12 22.12
C ASN A 588 -15.78 37.08 20.63
N PRO A 589 -16.27 35.94 20.10
CA PRO A 589 -16.72 35.85 18.72
C PRO A 589 -18.03 36.63 18.51
N ALA A 590 -18.28 37.04 17.27
CA ALA A 590 -19.58 37.58 16.88
C ALA A 590 -20.67 36.49 16.96
N PRO A 591 -21.94 36.86 17.22
CA PRO A 591 -23.05 35.91 17.25
C PRO A 591 -23.20 35.19 15.91
N ALA A 592 -22.97 33.87 15.89
CA ALA A 592 -23.17 33.00 14.74
C ALA A 592 -24.35 32.06 14.99
N ALA A 593 -25.09 31.72 13.93
CA ALA A 593 -26.09 30.66 14.00
C ALA A 593 -25.39 29.30 14.18
N ALA A 594 -26.05 28.35 14.84
CA ALA A 594 -25.59 26.97 14.87
C ALA A 594 -25.50 26.41 13.44
N SER A 595 -24.40 25.70 13.16
CA SER A 595 -24.13 25.05 11.87
C SER A 595 -24.36 23.55 12.02
N ASP A 596 -25.05 22.93 11.06
CA ASP A 596 -25.22 21.47 11.01
C ASP A 596 -23.93 20.74 10.56
N ASP A 597 -22.90 21.48 10.12
CA ASP A 597 -21.59 20.93 9.78
C ASP A 597 -20.71 20.83 11.03
N ALA A 598 -20.43 19.59 11.47
CA ALA A 598 -19.58 19.30 12.63
C ALA A 598 -18.12 19.79 12.48
N PHE A 599 -17.69 20.21 11.28
CA PHE A 599 -16.38 20.80 11.03
C PHE A 599 -16.39 22.34 11.04
N ASP A 600 -17.57 22.98 11.06
CA ASP A 600 -17.69 24.44 11.13
C ASP A 600 -17.43 24.93 12.57
N ARG A 601 -16.23 25.48 12.79
CA ARG A 601 -15.80 26.01 14.10
C ARG A 601 -16.15 27.49 14.30
N LYS A 602 -16.88 28.12 13.38
CA LYS A 602 -17.26 29.54 13.50
C LYS A 602 -18.11 29.79 14.74
N GLY A 603 -17.85 30.90 15.42
CA GLY A 603 -18.56 31.28 16.65
C GLY A 603 -18.12 30.52 17.90
N VAL A 604 -17.19 29.55 17.82
CA VAL A 604 -16.62 28.88 19.00
C VAL A 604 -15.74 29.88 19.78
N PRO A 605 -15.99 30.16 21.07
CA PRO A 605 -15.21 31.16 21.79
C PRO A 605 -13.75 30.71 22.05
N PRO A 606 -12.74 31.62 21.93
CA PRO A 606 -11.35 31.32 22.30
C PRO A 606 -11.21 30.77 23.73
N LEU A 607 -12.00 31.28 24.67
CA LEU A 607 -12.01 30.82 26.06
C LEU A 607 -12.40 29.34 26.17
N LEU A 608 -13.34 28.88 25.34
CA LEU A 608 -13.75 27.47 25.32
C LEU A 608 -12.59 26.58 24.90
N VAL A 609 -11.85 26.97 23.85
CA VAL A 609 -10.66 26.24 23.36
C VAL A 609 -9.53 26.25 24.40
N ALA A 610 -9.31 27.38 25.09
CA ALA A 610 -8.30 27.47 26.16
C ALA A 610 -8.64 26.53 27.34
N VAL A 611 -9.92 26.43 27.72
CA VAL A 611 -10.39 25.49 28.76
C VAL A 611 -10.25 24.04 28.31
N THR A 612 -10.73 23.66 27.12
CA THR A 612 -10.64 22.27 26.62
C THR A 612 -9.21 21.83 26.28
N SER A 613 -8.26 22.77 26.24
CA SER A 613 -6.84 22.50 26.02
C SER A 613 -5.99 22.63 27.29
N GLU A 614 -6.62 22.79 28.47
CA GLU A 614 -5.97 22.92 29.78
C GLU A 614 -5.00 24.12 29.89
N GLN A 615 -5.17 25.15 29.06
CA GLN A 615 -4.27 26.30 28.98
C GLN A 615 -4.61 27.37 30.05
N ALA A 616 -4.45 27.03 31.33
CA ALA A 616 -4.85 27.86 32.47
C ALA A 616 -4.39 29.34 32.39
N ALA A 617 -3.15 29.61 31.96
CA ALA A 617 -2.64 30.96 31.80
C ALA A 617 -3.35 31.76 30.67
N MET A 618 -3.78 31.09 29.60
CA MET A 618 -4.56 31.71 28.52
C MET A 618 -6.01 31.94 28.94
N VAL A 619 -6.59 31.06 29.76
CA VAL A 619 -7.89 31.29 30.40
C VAL A 619 -7.84 32.56 31.26
N ASP A 620 -6.83 32.70 32.13
CA ASP A 620 -6.65 33.89 32.97
C ASP A 620 -6.44 35.18 32.13
N ALA A 621 -5.65 35.10 31.04
CA ALA A 621 -5.42 36.24 30.12
C ALA A 621 -6.69 36.67 29.36
N LEU A 622 -7.49 35.72 28.87
CA LEU A 622 -8.74 35.99 28.15
C LEU A 622 -9.80 36.60 29.09
N LEU A 623 -9.95 36.05 30.30
CA LEU A 623 -10.87 36.57 31.31
C LEU A 623 -10.49 38.00 31.73
N ALA A 624 -9.20 38.28 31.92
CA ALA A 624 -8.69 39.63 32.21
C ALA A 624 -8.95 40.65 31.08
N ARG A 625 -9.24 40.18 29.86
CA ARG A 625 -9.60 41.01 28.69
C ARG A 625 -11.11 40.98 28.37
N GLY A 626 -11.93 40.46 29.29
CA GLY A 626 -13.39 40.49 29.18
C GLY A 626 -14.00 39.39 28.31
N ALA A 627 -13.33 38.24 28.16
CA ALA A 627 -13.96 37.05 27.60
C ALA A 627 -15.16 36.61 28.48
N ASP A 628 -16.29 36.26 27.87
CA ASP A 628 -17.47 35.77 28.61
C ASP A 628 -17.12 34.47 29.35
N PRO A 629 -17.17 34.44 30.70
CA PRO A 629 -16.82 33.26 31.49
C PRO A 629 -17.59 31.99 31.12
N LEU A 630 -18.78 32.13 30.53
CA LEU A 630 -19.58 30.98 30.06
C LEU A 630 -18.98 30.32 28.81
N GLY A 631 -18.29 31.09 27.97
CA GLY A 631 -17.71 30.64 26.69
C GLY A 631 -18.66 29.79 25.86
N LEU A 632 -19.92 30.24 25.72
CA LEU A 632 -20.99 29.49 25.07
C LEU A 632 -20.81 29.47 23.54
N ALA A 633 -20.63 28.28 22.97
CA ALA A 633 -20.62 28.06 21.53
C ALA A 633 -22.05 27.94 20.95
N PRO A 634 -22.25 28.15 19.63
CA PRO A 634 -23.58 28.11 19.01
C PRO A 634 -24.36 26.80 19.18
N ASP A 635 -23.66 25.68 19.37
CA ASP A 635 -24.24 24.36 19.60
C ASP A 635 -24.63 24.09 21.08
N GLY A 636 -24.32 25.03 21.99
CA GLY A 636 -24.61 24.92 23.42
C GLY A 636 -23.45 24.43 24.29
N ARG A 637 -22.27 24.10 23.73
CA ARG A 637 -21.07 23.82 24.55
C ARG A 637 -20.69 25.05 25.36
N SER A 638 -20.34 24.86 26.63
CA SER A 638 -19.87 25.91 27.54
C SER A 638 -18.59 25.49 28.27
N THR A 639 -17.82 26.45 28.75
CA THR A 639 -16.61 26.21 29.58
C THR A 639 -16.94 25.39 30.83
N LEU A 640 -18.09 25.67 31.45
CA LEU A 640 -18.62 24.94 32.61
C LEU A 640 -18.90 23.47 32.29
N TYR A 641 -19.48 23.15 31.12
CA TYR A 641 -19.76 21.76 30.72
C TYR A 641 -18.47 20.94 30.68
N TRP A 642 -17.41 21.48 30.08
CA TRP A 642 -16.13 20.78 29.96
C TRP A 642 -15.37 20.68 31.28
N ALA A 643 -15.33 21.74 32.10
CA ALA A 643 -14.71 21.68 33.43
C ALA A 643 -15.40 20.63 34.33
N ILE A 644 -16.73 20.54 34.29
CA ILE A 644 -17.51 19.52 35.02
C ILE A 644 -17.25 18.11 34.47
N GLY A 645 -17.25 17.94 33.15
CA GLY A 645 -17.06 16.63 32.51
C GLY A 645 -15.64 16.06 32.69
N ALA A 646 -14.61 16.92 32.66
CA ALA A 646 -13.23 16.56 32.93
C ALA A 646 -12.94 16.34 34.43
N GLY A 647 -13.82 16.81 35.32
CA GLY A 647 -13.58 16.80 36.77
C GLY A 647 -12.56 17.84 37.25
N ASP A 648 -12.25 18.85 36.43
CA ASP A 648 -11.33 19.93 36.80
C ASP A 648 -12.05 20.95 37.68
N ASP A 649 -12.15 20.62 38.97
CA ASP A 649 -12.76 21.49 39.97
C ASP A 649 -11.96 22.81 40.14
N ALA A 650 -10.66 22.83 39.83
CA ALA A 650 -9.85 24.06 39.92
C ALA A 650 -10.19 25.05 38.80
N MET A 651 -10.40 24.57 37.57
CA MET A 651 -10.93 25.36 36.46
C MET A 651 -12.39 25.75 36.68
N LEU A 652 -13.21 24.86 37.24
CA LEU A 652 -14.59 25.19 37.62
C LEU A 652 -14.60 26.36 38.62
N GLU A 653 -13.82 26.32 39.69
CA GLU A 653 -13.72 27.43 40.64
C GLU A 653 -13.17 28.72 40.01
N ARG A 654 -12.27 28.62 39.02
CA ARG A 654 -11.74 29.78 38.28
C ARG A 654 -12.87 30.45 37.48
N LEU A 655 -13.64 29.67 36.72
CA LEU A 655 -14.75 30.17 35.90
C LEU A 655 -15.89 30.76 36.76
N LEU A 656 -16.24 30.10 37.88
CA LEU A 656 -17.23 30.61 38.83
C LEU A 656 -16.77 31.94 39.48
N ARG A 657 -15.49 32.05 39.86
CA ARG A 657 -14.91 33.31 40.37
C ARG A 657 -14.89 34.44 39.34
N ALA A 658 -14.79 34.11 38.06
CA ALA A 658 -14.88 35.07 36.96
C ALA A 658 -16.34 35.52 36.66
N GLY A 659 -17.34 34.91 37.29
CA GLY A 659 -18.76 35.28 37.16
C GLY A 659 -19.63 34.27 36.41
N ALA A 660 -19.09 33.12 36.01
CA ALA A 660 -19.91 32.04 35.44
C ALA A 660 -20.91 31.50 36.48
N ARG A 661 -22.09 31.04 36.04
CA ARG A 661 -23.15 30.54 36.92
C ARG A 661 -23.70 29.20 36.45
N LEU A 662 -23.91 28.28 37.40
CA LEU A 662 -24.55 26.99 37.14
C LEU A 662 -26.05 27.11 36.78
N ASP A 663 -26.69 28.24 37.12
CA ASP A 663 -28.08 28.57 36.77
C ASP A 663 -28.22 29.69 35.72
N ASP A 664 -27.18 29.94 34.90
CA ASP A 664 -27.25 30.91 33.79
C ASP A 664 -28.38 30.52 32.79
N PRO A 665 -29.32 31.43 32.47
CA PRO A 665 -30.46 31.12 31.60
C PRO A 665 -30.08 30.79 30.15
N ARG A 666 -28.84 31.08 29.72
CA ARG A 666 -28.31 30.76 28.39
C ARG A 666 -27.84 29.31 28.27
N LEU A 667 -27.64 28.62 29.39
CA LEU A 667 -27.21 27.22 29.39
C LEU A 667 -28.32 26.28 28.89
N PRO A 668 -27.98 25.27 28.07
CA PRO A 668 -28.90 24.19 27.77
C PRO A 668 -29.29 23.45 29.05
N ARG A 669 -30.58 23.13 29.17
CA ARG A 669 -31.15 22.32 30.26
C ARG A 669 -31.38 20.89 29.81
N ALA A 670 -31.29 19.96 30.74
CA ALA A 670 -31.57 18.55 30.47
C ALA A 670 -33.03 18.41 29.94
N PRO A 671 -33.28 17.64 28.85
CA PRO A 671 -32.42 16.61 28.25
C PRO A 671 -31.43 17.08 27.15
N ALA A 672 -31.26 18.39 26.88
CA ALA A 672 -30.38 18.85 25.79
C ALA A 672 -28.91 18.42 25.99
N SER A 673 -28.22 18.07 24.90
CA SER A 673 -26.95 17.31 24.92
C SER A 673 -25.87 17.91 25.84
N TYR A 674 -25.62 19.21 25.74
CA TYR A 674 -24.58 19.92 26.51
C TYR A 674 -25.06 20.48 27.86
N ALA A 675 -26.17 19.98 28.41
CA ALA A 675 -26.60 20.36 29.76
C ALA A 675 -25.55 19.98 30.81
N LEU A 676 -25.26 20.87 31.77
CA LEU A 676 -24.23 20.66 32.79
C LEU A 676 -24.44 19.36 33.59
N LEU A 677 -25.69 18.96 33.80
CA LEU A 677 -26.04 17.75 34.54
C LEU A 677 -25.65 16.47 33.78
N ASN A 678 -25.68 16.48 32.43
CA ASN A 678 -25.23 15.37 31.60
C ASN A 678 -23.72 15.14 31.76
N ALA A 679 -22.92 16.23 31.77
CA ALA A 679 -21.49 16.17 32.06
C ALA A 679 -21.20 15.70 33.49
N ALA A 680 -22.00 16.16 34.47
CA ALA A 680 -21.83 15.73 35.86
C ALA A 680 -22.05 14.22 36.03
N LEU A 681 -23.08 13.65 35.36
CA LEU A 681 -23.32 12.21 35.31
C LEU A 681 -22.15 11.47 34.64
N ALA A 682 -21.61 12.00 33.54
CA ALA A 682 -20.46 11.41 32.85
C ALA A 682 -19.16 11.44 33.69
N SER A 683 -19.00 12.35 34.67
CA SER A 683 -17.82 12.40 35.54
C SER A 683 -17.69 11.20 36.51
N GLY A 684 -18.79 10.47 36.74
CA GLY A 684 -18.77 9.30 37.62
C GLY A 684 -18.65 9.62 39.10
N ASP A 685 -19.15 10.78 39.53
CA ASP A 685 -18.95 11.33 40.87
C ASP A 685 -20.26 11.90 41.43
N MET A 686 -20.82 11.23 42.44
CA MET A 686 -22.09 11.64 43.04
C MET A 686 -22.04 12.99 43.76
N ALA A 687 -20.87 13.42 44.26
CA ALA A 687 -20.73 14.74 44.86
C ALA A 687 -20.83 15.84 43.79
N ARG A 688 -20.20 15.63 42.62
CA ARG A 688 -20.31 16.54 41.47
C ARG A 688 -21.73 16.55 40.88
N VAL A 689 -22.38 15.39 40.78
CA VAL A 689 -23.80 15.29 40.38
C VAL A 689 -24.70 16.09 41.34
N ALA A 690 -24.56 15.91 42.66
CA ALA A 690 -25.34 16.64 43.65
C ALA A 690 -25.10 18.16 43.58
N ARG A 691 -23.83 18.58 43.47
CA ARG A 691 -23.43 19.99 43.34
C ARG A 691 -24.06 20.65 42.11
N VAL A 692 -24.01 19.98 40.94
CA VAL A 692 -24.53 20.52 39.69
C VAL A 692 -26.07 20.48 39.65
N ALA A 693 -26.70 19.44 40.19
CA ALA A 693 -28.15 19.37 40.35
C ALA A 693 -28.68 20.53 41.21
N GLN A 694 -28.08 20.75 42.38
CA GLN A 694 -28.43 21.87 43.27
C GLN A 694 -28.13 23.23 42.62
N GLY A 695 -26.94 23.41 42.05
CA GLY A 695 -26.49 24.67 41.47
C GLY A 695 -27.25 25.10 40.22
N SER A 696 -27.69 24.14 39.38
CA SER A 696 -28.51 24.41 38.19
C SER A 696 -30.02 24.30 38.43
N ARG A 697 -30.44 23.89 39.64
CA ARG A 697 -31.84 23.66 40.04
C ARG A 697 -32.56 22.63 39.15
N GLN A 698 -31.88 21.53 38.83
CA GLN A 698 -32.38 20.44 38.00
C GLN A 698 -32.28 19.10 38.75
N THR A 699 -33.17 18.16 38.45
CA THR A 699 -33.12 16.78 38.99
C THR A 699 -32.45 15.84 37.97
N PRO A 700 -31.75 14.77 38.43
CA PRO A 700 -31.16 13.77 37.52
C PRO A 700 -32.17 13.03 36.64
N GLU A 701 -33.47 13.10 36.93
CA GLU A 701 -34.53 12.40 36.21
C GLU A 701 -34.60 12.75 34.71
N ALA A 702 -34.36 14.02 34.36
CA ALA A 702 -34.37 14.50 32.96
C ALA A 702 -33.01 14.42 32.26
N ALA A 703 -31.95 14.01 32.97
CA ALA A 703 -30.58 14.00 32.45
C ALA A 703 -30.37 12.90 31.40
N CYS A 704 -29.53 13.19 30.40
CA CYS A 704 -29.05 12.21 29.44
C CYS A 704 -27.58 11.89 29.74
N LEU A 705 -27.17 10.65 29.45
CA LEU A 705 -25.77 10.26 29.53
C LEU A 705 -25.15 10.43 28.12
N PRO A 706 -24.16 11.31 27.92
CA PRO A 706 -23.57 11.54 26.60
C PRO A 706 -22.87 10.26 26.09
N PRO A 707 -22.66 10.10 24.77
CA PRO A 707 -21.90 8.99 24.20
C PRO A 707 -20.57 8.74 24.92
N GLY A 708 -20.28 7.49 25.26
CA GLY A 708 -19.12 7.09 26.05
C GLY A 708 -19.30 7.21 27.58
N GLY A 709 -20.33 7.90 28.07
CA GLY A 709 -20.63 7.95 29.50
C GLY A 709 -21.11 6.60 30.08
N GLU A 710 -21.57 5.67 29.22
CA GLU A 710 -21.99 4.32 29.63
C GLU A 710 -20.85 3.50 30.26
N TYR A 711 -19.59 3.70 29.83
CA TYR A 711 -18.43 3.03 30.44
C TYR A 711 -18.29 3.39 31.91
N VAL A 712 -18.61 4.61 32.32
CA VAL A 712 -18.56 5.04 33.73
C VAL A 712 -19.60 4.31 34.61
N LEU A 713 -20.68 3.78 34.02
CA LEU A 713 -21.64 2.92 34.72
C LEU A 713 -21.13 1.47 34.89
N LEU A 714 -20.19 1.03 34.04
CA LEU A 714 -19.55 -0.29 34.07
C LEU A 714 -18.28 -0.29 34.96
N ASP A 715 -17.46 0.77 34.82
CA ASP A 715 -16.13 0.88 35.41
C ASP A 715 -16.16 1.24 36.90
N LYS A 716 -17.22 1.88 37.40
CA LYS A 716 -17.38 2.29 38.81
C LYS A 716 -18.48 1.48 39.52
N PRO A 717 -18.14 0.40 40.26
CA PRO A 717 -19.11 -0.42 40.98
C PRO A 717 -20.03 0.41 41.89
N GLY A 718 -21.33 0.13 41.84
CA GLY A 718 -22.34 0.82 42.64
C GLY A 718 -22.72 2.23 42.15
N TYR A 719 -21.95 2.88 41.27
CA TYR A 719 -22.27 4.23 40.80
C TYR A 719 -23.62 4.30 40.07
N PHE A 720 -23.91 3.33 39.21
CA PHE A 720 -25.21 3.24 38.52
C PHE A 720 -26.39 3.09 39.51
N ALA A 721 -26.20 2.33 40.59
CA ALA A 721 -27.20 2.19 41.65
C ALA A 721 -27.40 3.50 42.44
N GLN A 722 -26.31 4.24 42.71
CA GLN A 722 -26.37 5.56 43.37
C GLN A 722 -27.09 6.60 42.50
N LEU A 723 -26.85 6.61 41.18
CA LEU A 723 -27.58 7.45 40.24
C LEU A 723 -29.07 7.13 40.24
N GLN A 724 -29.45 5.85 40.16
CA GLN A 724 -30.87 5.45 40.21
C GLN A 724 -31.52 5.81 41.55
N ALA A 725 -30.81 5.69 42.67
CA ALA A 725 -31.29 6.18 43.98
C ALA A 725 -31.45 7.72 44.03
N ALA A 726 -30.67 8.46 43.24
CA ALA A 726 -30.82 9.91 43.04
C ALA A 726 -31.88 10.29 41.97
N GLY A 727 -32.69 9.34 41.50
CA GLY A 727 -33.79 9.56 40.57
C GLY A 727 -33.42 9.51 39.09
N TYR A 728 -32.18 9.16 38.73
CA TYR A 728 -31.79 8.96 37.33
C TYR A 728 -32.47 7.72 36.74
N ARG A 729 -33.27 7.90 35.67
CA ARG A 729 -33.98 6.79 35.01
C ARG A 729 -33.29 6.26 33.76
N GLY A 730 -32.40 7.04 33.13
CA GLY A 730 -31.64 6.67 31.92
C GLY A 730 -32.44 6.35 30.65
N ALA A 731 -33.77 6.43 30.68
CA ALA A 731 -34.67 6.03 29.59
C ALA A 731 -35.61 7.18 29.12
N HIS A 732 -35.19 8.44 29.28
CA HIS A 732 -35.98 9.58 28.82
C HIS A 732 -36.04 9.60 27.29
N ALA A 733 -37.24 9.59 26.70
CA ALA A 733 -37.45 9.39 25.25
C ALA A 733 -36.67 10.39 24.38
N ASP A 734 -36.44 11.60 24.88
CA ASP A 734 -35.74 12.65 24.16
C ASP A 734 -34.22 12.45 24.07
N CYS A 735 -33.63 11.62 24.94
CA CYS A 735 -32.21 11.27 24.88
C CYS A 735 -31.86 10.37 23.69
N ALA A 736 -32.84 9.68 23.08
CA ALA A 736 -32.63 8.66 22.05
C ALA A 736 -33.03 9.12 20.63
N ARG A 737 -33.33 10.41 20.41
CA ARG A 737 -33.87 10.88 19.11
C ARG A 737 -32.91 10.76 17.92
N GLN A 738 -31.61 10.57 18.15
CA GLN A 738 -30.59 10.29 17.12
C GLN A 738 -29.57 9.21 17.57
N GLU A 739 -29.76 8.59 18.74
CA GLU A 739 -28.81 7.65 19.34
C GLU A 739 -29.52 6.37 19.80
N GLU A 740 -28.77 5.26 19.92
CA GLU A 740 -29.22 4.08 20.66
C GLU A 740 -29.62 4.48 22.09
N ALA A 741 -30.73 3.97 22.61
CA ALA A 741 -31.11 4.24 24.01
C ALA A 741 -30.09 3.60 24.98
N LEU A 742 -29.97 4.16 26.19
CA LEU A 742 -28.94 3.74 27.15
C LEU A 742 -28.86 2.21 27.41
N PRO A 743 -29.97 1.46 27.50
CA PRO A 743 -29.92 0.00 27.64
C PRO A 743 -29.19 -0.70 26.49
N GLN A 744 -29.44 -0.29 25.24
CA GLN A 744 -28.76 -0.78 24.05
C GLN A 744 -27.29 -0.32 24.03
N ARG A 745 -27.00 0.94 24.39
CA ARG A 745 -25.63 1.44 24.50
C ARG A 745 -24.81 0.66 25.53
N LEU A 746 -25.37 0.36 26.71
CA LEU A 746 -24.74 -0.48 27.73
C LEU A 746 -24.51 -1.92 27.25
N LEU A 747 -25.48 -2.51 26.56
CA LEU A 747 -25.37 -3.87 26.01
C LEU A 747 -24.32 -3.96 24.90
N SER A 748 -24.35 -3.01 23.96
CA SER A 748 -23.36 -2.87 22.90
C SER A 748 -21.98 -2.44 23.43
N ALA A 749 -21.90 -1.76 24.58
CA ALA A 749 -20.64 -1.51 25.28
C ALA A 749 -20.10 -2.81 25.88
N LEU A 750 -20.90 -3.59 26.62
CA LEU A 750 -20.48 -4.90 27.17
C LEU A 750 -20.03 -5.89 26.08
N LEU A 751 -20.64 -5.84 24.89
CA LEU A 751 -20.28 -6.67 23.73
C LEU A 751 -19.03 -6.16 22.97
N ARG A 752 -18.85 -4.84 22.86
CA ARG A 752 -17.67 -4.23 22.18
C ARG A 752 -16.44 -4.21 23.09
N ASP A 753 -16.65 -3.96 24.38
CA ASP A 753 -15.60 -3.91 25.38
C ASP A 753 -15.09 -5.32 25.67
N ARG A 754 -13.77 -5.41 25.82
CA ARG A 754 -13.01 -6.65 25.90
C ARG A 754 -12.51 -6.96 27.31
N GLN A 755 -12.93 -6.18 28.31
CA GLN A 755 -12.65 -6.46 29.72
C GLN A 755 -13.26 -7.79 30.18
N LEU A 756 -12.55 -8.54 31.03
CA LEU A 756 -13.05 -9.79 31.61
C LEU A 756 -14.20 -9.54 32.59
N ALA A 757 -15.39 -10.03 32.25
CA ALA A 757 -16.53 -10.07 33.16
C ALA A 757 -16.33 -11.09 34.31
N VAL A 758 -15.33 -11.98 34.26
CA VAL A 758 -15.07 -12.99 35.31
C VAL A 758 -14.81 -12.36 36.68
N ALA A 759 -14.12 -11.22 36.72
CA ALA A 759 -13.72 -10.58 37.97
C ALA A 759 -14.80 -9.69 38.60
N ARG A 760 -15.67 -9.13 37.76
CA ARG A 760 -16.82 -8.30 38.14
C ARG A 760 -18.16 -8.98 37.85
N ARG A 761 -18.19 -10.32 37.82
CA ARG A 761 -19.34 -11.11 37.38
C ARG A 761 -20.66 -10.57 37.96
N ASP A 762 -20.72 -10.43 39.28
CA ASP A 762 -21.93 -9.98 39.97
C ASP A 762 -22.28 -8.52 39.65
N THR A 763 -21.29 -7.65 39.45
CA THR A 763 -21.51 -6.26 39.01
C THR A 763 -22.04 -6.20 37.57
N VAL A 764 -21.51 -7.01 36.65
CA VAL A 764 -22.01 -7.10 35.27
C VAL A 764 -23.42 -7.69 35.23
N VAL A 765 -23.68 -8.72 36.03
CA VAL A 765 -25.02 -9.29 36.23
C VAL A 765 -25.99 -8.23 36.76
N ASP A 766 -25.59 -7.42 37.75
CA ASP A 766 -26.43 -6.36 38.30
C ASP A 766 -26.66 -5.20 37.33
N VAL A 767 -25.68 -4.86 36.48
CA VAL A 767 -25.88 -3.93 35.36
C VAL A 767 -26.88 -4.51 34.35
N LEU A 768 -26.73 -5.77 33.94
CA LEU A 768 -27.62 -6.44 33.00
C LEU A 768 -29.06 -6.58 33.54
N ARG A 769 -29.22 -6.79 34.85
CA ARG A 769 -30.52 -6.74 35.55
C ARG A 769 -31.14 -5.33 35.45
N ARG A 770 -30.37 -4.27 35.74
CA ARG A 770 -30.84 -2.88 35.61
C ARG A 770 -31.17 -2.49 34.16
N VAL A 771 -30.40 -2.97 33.19
CA VAL A 771 -30.66 -2.83 31.74
C VAL A 771 -32.01 -3.47 31.36
N LYS A 772 -32.32 -4.64 31.93
CA LYS A 772 -33.61 -5.33 31.76
C LYS A 772 -34.76 -4.60 32.47
N GLU A 773 -34.54 -4.06 33.67
CA GLU A 773 -35.50 -3.20 34.39
C GLU A 773 -35.82 -1.91 33.62
N MET A 774 -34.88 -1.39 32.83
CA MET A 774 -35.08 -0.27 31.90
C MET A 774 -35.82 -0.67 30.61
N GLY A 775 -36.21 -1.93 30.44
CA GLY A 775 -37.02 -2.42 29.32
C GLY A 775 -36.24 -2.95 28.11
N ALA A 776 -34.93 -3.22 28.22
CA ALA A 776 -34.22 -3.96 27.18
C ALA A 776 -34.51 -5.46 27.22
N ASP A 777 -34.67 -6.05 26.03
CA ASP A 777 -34.72 -7.48 25.83
C ASP A 777 -33.31 -8.02 25.54
N LEU A 778 -32.79 -8.86 26.44
CA LEU A 778 -31.48 -9.51 26.29
C LEU A 778 -31.49 -10.64 25.24
N ASP A 779 -32.67 -11.04 24.75
CA ASP A 779 -32.84 -12.11 23.76
C ASP A 779 -33.11 -11.58 22.34
N ALA A 780 -33.36 -10.28 22.18
CA ALA A 780 -33.76 -9.70 20.90
C ALA A 780 -32.59 -9.64 19.89
N PRO A 781 -32.77 -10.10 18.64
CA PRO A 781 -31.84 -9.88 17.53
C PRO A 781 -31.34 -8.42 17.41
N GLN A 782 -30.01 -8.23 17.33
CA GLN A 782 -29.36 -6.92 17.20
C GLN A 782 -28.60 -6.79 15.87
N GLY A 783 -28.47 -5.55 15.39
CA GLY A 783 -27.63 -5.19 14.24
C GLY A 783 -28.06 -5.79 12.89
N GLU A 784 -27.23 -5.59 11.86
CA GLU A 784 -27.48 -6.13 10.51
C GLU A 784 -27.30 -7.66 10.42
N SER A 785 -26.53 -8.26 11.34
CA SER A 785 -26.39 -9.71 11.44
C SER A 785 -27.63 -10.37 12.04
N GLY A 786 -28.44 -9.65 12.82
CA GLY A 786 -29.62 -10.21 13.49
C GLY A 786 -29.28 -11.25 14.58
N ALA A 787 -28.04 -11.27 15.08
CA ALA A 787 -27.59 -12.14 16.16
C ALA A 787 -28.20 -11.71 17.51
N THR A 788 -28.51 -12.66 18.40
CA THR A 788 -28.89 -12.32 19.79
C THR A 788 -27.68 -11.85 20.58
N PRO A 789 -27.83 -11.02 21.64
CA PRO A 789 -26.71 -10.58 22.48
C PRO A 789 -25.89 -11.75 23.05
N LEU A 790 -26.56 -12.80 23.51
CA LEU A 790 -25.92 -14.05 23.95
C LEU A 790 -25.20 -14.75 22.78
N GLY A 791 -25.81 -14.81 21.59
CA GLY A 791 -25.18 -15.34 20.39
C GLY A 791 -23.89 -14.58 20.02
N THR A 792 -23.92 -13.25 20.05
CA THR A 792 -22.75 -12.38 19.79
C THR A 792 -21.64 -12.60 20.83
N ALA A 793 -21.99 -12.73 22.12
CA ALA A 793 -21.01 -13.06 23.16
C ALA A 793 -20.34 -14.42 22.88
N ILE A 794 -21.10 -15.40 22.39
CA ILE A 794 -20.58 -16.72 21.99
C ILE A 794 -19.70 -16.62 20.74
N GLU A 795 -20.10 -15.91 19.69
CA GLU A 795 -19.27 -15.70 18.48
C GLU A 795 -17.90 -15.08 18.83
N LEU A 796 -17.86 -14.17 19.81
CA LEU A 796 -16.64 -13.51 20.31
C LEU A 796 -15.81 -14.36 21.29
N GLY A 797 -16.28 -15.56 21.68
CA GLY A 797 -15.63 -16.41 22.68
C GLY A 797 -15.75 -15.90 24.12
N ARG A 798 -16.66 -14.96 24.40
CA ARG A 798 -16.89 -14.32 25.70
C ARG A 798 -17.70 -15.22 26.63
N ALA A 799 -17.15 -16.36 27.04
CA ALA A 799 -17.79 -17.28 27.98
C ALA A 799 -18.12 -16.59 29.34
N ASP A 800 -17.30 -15.62 29.72
CA ASP A 800 -17.48 -14.75 30.88
C ASP A 800 -18.75 -13.88 30.80
N LEU A 801 -18.98 -13.25 29.64
CA LEU A 801 -20.17 -12.42 29.42
C LEU A 801 -21.40 -13.29 29.16
N ALA A 802 -21.26 -14.41 28.46
CA ALA A 802 -22.34 -15.37 28.27
C ALA A 802 -22.87 -15.88 29.62
N ASP A 803 -21.98 -16.23 30.55
CA ASP A 803 -22.34 -16.67 31.91
C ASP A 803 -23.01 -15.54 32.73
N ALA A 804 -22.55 -14.28 32.56
CA ALA A 804 -23.19 -13.12 33.17
C ALA A 804 -24.58 -12.81 32.57
N MET A 805 -24.75 -12.93 31.26
CA MET A 805 -26.04 -12.77 30.58
C MET A 805 -27.04 -13.83 31.00
N LEU A 806 -26.61 -15.10 31.07
CA LEU A 806 -27.44 -16.21 31.55
C LEU A 806 -27.83 -16.01 33.02
N ALA A 807 -26.90 -15.59 33.89
CA ALA A 807 -27.18 -15.27 35.29
C ALA A 807 -28.02 -13.99 35.51
N ALA A 808 -28.09 -13.10 34.52
CA ALA A 808 -29.05 -11.98 34.45
C ALA A 808 -30.41 -12.39 33.84
N GLY A 809 -30.55 -13.64 33.38
CA GLY A 809 -31.79 -14.21 32.85
C GLY A 809 -32.04 -13.89 31.38
N ALA A 810 -30.99 -13.92 30.54
CA ALA A 810 -31.12 -14.18 29.11
C ALA A 810 -31.46 -15.67 28.87
N LYS A 811 -32.19 -15.98 27.81
CA LYS A 811 -32.63 -17.36 27.51
C LYS A 811 -31.52 -18.14 26.78
N PRO A 812 -31.13 -19.33 27.28
CA PRO A 812 -30.08 -20.15 26.66
C PRO A 812 -30.44 -20.72 25.28
N ASP A 813 -31.73 -20.69 24.91
CA ASP A 813 -32.25 -21.23 23.65
C ASP A 813 -32.72 -20.14 22.66
N ALA A 814 -32.50 -18.85 22.95
CA ALA A 814 -33.01 -17.76 22.11
C ALA A 814 -32.34 -17.77 20.71
N ALA A 815 -33.09 -18.23 19.71
CA ALA A 815 -32.62 -18.30 18.34
C ALA A 815 -32.57 -16.91 17.69
N ASP A 816 -31.55 -16.71 16.85
CA ASP A 816 -31.35 -15.46 16.12
C ASP A 816 -32.22 -15.35 14.84
N ALA A 817 -32.05 -14.26 14.09
CA ALA A 817 -32.83 -14.01 12.87
C ALA A 817 -32.60 -15.05 11.74
N GLN A 818 -31.54 -15.88 11.83
CA GLN A 818 -31.25 -16.98 10.92
C GLN A 818 -31.69 -18.35 11.48
N GLY A 819 -32.29 -18.38 12.67
CA GLY A 819 -32.70 -19.61 13.35
C GLY A 819 -31.56 -20.33 14.07
N ARG A 820 -30.40 -19.69 14.27
CA ARG A 820 -29.27 -20.27 15.02
C ARG A 820 -29.54 -20.12 16.52
N SER A 821 -29.59 -21.24 17.24
CA SER A 821 -29.57 -21.23 18.71
C SER A 821 -28.17 -20.89 19.26
N PRO A 822 -28.06 -20.43 20.54
CA PRO A 822 -26.76 -20.24 21.19
C PRO A 822 -25.89 -21.51 21.19
N ALA A 823 -26.51 -22.70 21.31
CA ALA A 823 -25.83 -23.98 21.16
C ALA A 823 -25.28 -24.19 19.73
N TRP A 824 -26.06 -23.87 18.69
CA TRP A 824 -25.59 -23.92 17.31
C TRP A 824 -24.40 -22.99 17.07
N VAL A 825 -24.45 -21.76 17.58
CA VAL A 825 -23.35 -20.79 17.47
C VAL A 825 -22.09 -21.32 18.15
N ALA A 826 -22.19 -21.85 19.38
CA ALA A 826 -21.05 -22.45 20.09
C ALA A 826 -20.42 -23.65 19.35
N LEU A 827 -21.24 -24.46 18.67
CA LEU A 827 -20.77 -25.55 17.82
C LEU A 827 -20.04 -25.04 16.56
N ALA A 828 -20.62 -24.07 15.86
CA ALA A 828 -20.02 -23.47 14.67
C ALA A 828 -18.71 -22.72 14.96
N SER A 829 -18.62 -22.04 16.11
CA SER A 829 -17.44 -21.27 16.55
C SER A 829 -16.36 -22.11 17.26
N GLY A 830 -16.51 -23.43 17.36
CA GLY A 830 -15.46 -24.31 17.90
C GLY A 830 -15.31 -24.31 19.43
N GLN A 831 -16.40 -24.13 20.20
CA GLN A 831 -16.36 -23.88 21.65
C GLN A 831 -17.10 -24.95 22.49
N PRO A 832 -16.46 -26.09 22.82
CA PRO A 832 -17.09 -27.14 23.63
C PRO A 832 -17.41 -26.71 25.07
N ASP A 833 -16.55 -25.90 25.70
CA ASP A 833 -16.78 -25.37 27.05
C ASP A 833 -18.02 -24.45 27.11
N MET A 834 -18.34 -23.78 26.01
CA MET A 834 -19.54 -22.95 25.92
C MET A 834 -20.81 -23.82 25.89
N LEU A 835 -20.79 -25.01 25.29
CA LEU A 835 -21.90 -25.96 25.40
C LEU A 835 -22.06 -26.45 26.86
N ALA A 836 -20.97 -26.71 27.56
CA ALA A 836 -21.02 -27.07 28.97
C ALA A 836 -21.56 -25.92 29.86
N LEU A 837 -21.22 -24.66 29.55
CA LEU A 837 -21.79 -23.49 30.20
C LEU A 837 -23.30 -23.36 29.93
N LEU A 838 -23.72 -23.45 28.67
CA LEU A 838 -25.13 -23.43 28.27
C LEU A 838 -25.93 -24.57 28.95
N ALA A 839 -25.35 -25.76 29.06
CA ALA A 839 -25.96 -26.90 29.75
C ALA A 839 -26.17 -26.65 31.26
N ARG A 840 -25.22 -26.01 31.95
CA ARG A 840 -25.37 -25.60 33.36
C ARG A 840 -26.54 -24.63 33.56
N HIS A 841 -26.81 -23.80 32.56
CA HIS A 841 -27.96 -22.88 32.50
C HIS A 841 -29.19 -23.49 31.81
N GLN A 842 -29.28 -24.83 31.73
CA GLN A 842 -30.46 -25.59 31.26
C GLN A 842 -30.82 -25.42 29.76
N ALA A 843 -29.85 -25.16 28.89
CA ALA A 843 -30.05 -25.16 27.44
C ALA A 843 -30.57 -26.51 26.90
N ARG A 844 -31.41 -26.47 25.86
CA ARG A 844 -31.96 -27.67 25.20
C ARG A 844 -31.17 -28.01 23.93
N PHE A 845 -30.42 -29.11 24.01
CA PHE A 845 -29.63 -29.65 22.89
C PHE A 845 -30.43 -30.61 21.98
N ASP A 846 -31.39 -31.35 22.55
CA ASP A 846 -32.31 -32.21 21.81
C ASP A 846 -33.24 -31.35 20.92
N GLY A 847 -32.88 -31.20 19.64
CA GLY A 847 -33.62 -30.37 18.68
C GLY A 847 -33.31 -28.87 18.77
N ALA A 848 -32.12 -28.49 19.23
CA ALA A 848 -31.67 -27.09 19.23
C ALA A 848 -31.82 -26.44 17.84
N ALA A 849 -32.29 -25.20 17.81
CA ALA A 849 -32.56 -24.47 16.57
C ALA A 849 -31.26 -24.31 15.74
N ALA A 850 -31.37 -24.61 14.44
CA ALA A 850 -30.30 -24.61 13.47
C ALA A 850 -30.80 -23.95 12.17
N PRO A 851 -29.88 -23.48 11.29
CA PRO A 851 -30.24 -22.96 9.97
C PRO A 851 -31.09 -23.93 9.15
N SER A 852 -31.89 -23.38 8.23
CA SER A 852 -32.75 -24.17 7.33
C SER A 852 -31.96 -25.24 6.57
N GLY A 853 -32.41 -26.49 6.64
CA GLY A 853 -31.75 -27.63 5.99
C GLY A 853 -30.63 -28.29 6.79
N GLN A 854 -30.43 -27.90 8.06
CA GLN A 854 -29.42 -28.44 8.96
C GLN A 854 -30.03 -28.92 10.29
N SER A 855 -29.27 -29.70 11.07
CA SER A 855 -29.70 -30.22 12.36
C SER A 855 -28.53 -30.23 13.34
N PHE A 856 -28.69 -29.54 14.47
CA PHE A 856 -27.67 -29.47 15.53
C PHE A 856 -27.16 -30.86 15.94
N GLY A 857 -28.06 -31.79 16.25
CA GLY A 857 -27.71 -33.14 16.69
C GLY A 857 -26.97 -33.96 15.63
N GLN A 858 -27.29 -33.80 14.34
CA GLN A 858 -26.58 -34.50 13.26
C GLN A 858 -25.18 -33.90 13.03
N THR A 859 -25.05 -32.57 13.01
CA THR A 859 -23.76 -31.88 12.86
C THR A 859 -22.82 -32.25 14.02
N LEU A 860 -23.35 -32.23 15.24
CA LEU A 860 -22.63 -32.63 16.46
C LEU A 860 -22.24 -34.11 16.47
N ALA A 861 -23.11 -35.02 16.01
CA ALA A 861 -22.81 -36.44 15.97
C ALA A 861 -21.86 -36.87 14.83
N CYS A 862 -21.88 -36.18 13.68
CA CYS A 862 -21.13 -36.56 12.49
C CYS A 862 -19.84 -35.77 12.23
N GLN A 863 -19.74 -34.54 12.71
CA GLN A 863 -18.74 -33.59 12.22
C GLN A 863 -17.92 -32.94 13.35
N ALA A 864 -18.46 -32.85 14.58
CA ALA A 864 -17.75 -32.25 15.71
C ALA A 864 -16.61 -33.13 16.26
N SER A 865 -15.69 -32.53 17.00
CA SER A 865 -14.64 -33.27 17.70
C SER A 865 -15.23 -34.11 18.86
N PRO A 866 -14.52 -35.17 19.31
CA PRO A 866 -14.92 -35.93 20.50
C PRO A 866 -15.08 -35.06 21.77
N ASP A 867 -14.36 -33.93 21.84
CA ASP A 867 -14.39 -33.02 23.00
C ASP A 867 -15.75 -32.34 23.18
N PHE A 868 -16.47 -32.07 22.08
CA PHE A 868 -17.84 -31.53 22.15
C PHE A 868 -18.82 -32.55 22.77
N ALA A 869 -18.70 -33.83 22.41
CA ALA A 869 -19.48 -34.89 23.02
C ALA A 869 -19.09 -35.09 24.50
N ALA A 870 -17.79 -35.05 24.81
CA ALA A 870 -17.27 -35.16 26.16
C ALA A 870 -17.73 -34.00 27.06
N ALA A 871 -17.73 -32.76 26.56
CA ALA A 871 -18.17 -31.58 27.32
C ALA A 871 -19.66 -31.63 27.67
N LEU A 872 -20.52 -32.08 26.74
CA LEU A 872 -21.94 -32.30 27.00
C LEU A 872 -22.17 -33.48 27.95
N GLN A 873 -21.45 -34.59 27.78
CA GLN A 873 -21.52 -35.73 28.68
C GLN A 873 -21.09 -35.37 30.11
N ALA A 874 -20.02 -34.58 30.26
CA ALA A 874 -19.57 -34.04 31.55
C ALA A 874 -20.59 -33.06 32.18
N ALA A 875 -21.39 -32.39 31.36
CA ALA A 875 -22.53 -31.58 31.80
C ALA A 875 -23.83 -32.38 32.01
N GLY A 876 -23.80 -33.72 31.90
CA GLY A 876 -24.95 -34.59 32.14
C GLY A 876 -25.96 -34.69 30.98
N VAL A 877 -25.59 -34.23 29.78
CA VAL A 877 -26.46 -34.23 28.59
C VAL A 877 -26.18 -35.46 27.72
N THR A 878 -27.18 -36.33 27.56
CA THR A 878 -27.09 -37.54 26.71
C THR A 878 -27.82 -37.33 25.39
N LEU A 879 -27.06 -37.17 24.30
CA LEU A 879 -27.61 -37.07 22.94
C LEU A 879 -28.06 -38.43 22.41
N LYS A 880 -29.22 -38.48 21.75
CA LYS A 880 -29.81 -39.73 21.21
C LYS A 880 -29.46 -40.03 19.75
N GLN A 881 -28.77 -39.13 19.06
CA GLN A 881 -28.48 -39.26 17.63
C GLN A 881 -27.06 -39.79 17.40
N ALA A 882 -26.96 -40.97 16.77
CA ALA A 882 -25.71 -41.46 16.20
C ALA A 882 -25.53 -40.87 14.79
N CYS A 883 -24.29 -40.67 14.35
CA CYS A 883 -24.04 -40.25 12.97
C CYS A 883 -24.59 -41.31 11.99
N PRO A 884 -25.52 -40.97 11.07
CA PRO A 884 -25.95 -41.89 10.03
C PRO A 884 -24.76 -42.30 9.17
N ARG A 885 -24.38 -43.58 9.28
CA ARG A 885 -23.40 -44.21 8.39
C ARG A 885 -23.91 -44.04 6.96
N ALA A 886 -23.10 -43.45 6.08
CA ALA A 886 -23.54 -43.05 4.74
C ALA A 886 -24.27 -44.20 4.02
N PRO A 887 -25.49 -43.98 3.49
CA PRO A 887 -26.16 -45.00 2.70
C PRO A 887 -25.29 -45.30 1.48
N ALA A 888 -25.00 -46.57 1.24
CA ALA A 888 -24.23 -46.98 0.06
C ALA A 888 -24.90 -46.41 -1.19
N ALA A 889 -24.17 -45.53 -1.90
CA ALA A 889 -24.77 -44.67 -2.92
C ALA A 889 -25.45 -45.49 -4.02
N GLY A 890 -26.78 -45.41 -4.09
CA GLY A 890 -27.54 -45.98 -5.19
C GLY A 890 -27.05 -45.40 -6.51
N LYS A 891 -27.01 -46.21 -7.58
CA LYS A 891 -26.45 -45.84 -8.89
C LYS A 891 -27.03 -44.55 -9.50
N THR A 892 -28.22 -44.13 -9.06
CA THR A 892 -28.87 -42.85 -9.40
C THR A 892 -28.28 -41.64 -8.68
N ALA A 893 -27.95 -41.74 -7.38
CA ALA A 893 -27.34 -40.65 -6.62
C ALA A 893 -25.91 -40.36 -7.12
N ALA A 894 -25.14 -41.42 -7.42
CA ALA A 894 -23.83 -41.29 -8.05
C ALA A 894 -23.92 -40.53 -9.38
N LYS A 895 -24.88 -40.86 -10.27
CA LYS A 895 -25.10 -40.15 -11.54
C LYS A 895 -25.45 -38.66 -11.37
N ALA A 896 -26.25 -38.30 -10.36
CA ALA A 896 -26.56 -36.91 -10.07
C ALA A 896 -25.30 -36.17 -9.55
N ALA A 897 -24.51 -36.82 -8.69
CA ALA A 897 -23.26 -36.28 -8.19
C ALA A 897 -22.23 -36.05 -9.31
N THR A 898 -22.09 -36.97 -10.27
CA THR A 898 -21.20 -36.78 -11.44
C THR A 898 -21.63 -35.60 -12.32
N ARG A 899 -22.93 -35.28 -12.38
CA ARG A 899 -23.43 -34.14 -13.19
C ARG A 899 -23.16 -32.80 -12.53
N LEU A 900 -23.25 -32.74 -11.20
CA LEU A 900 -22.98 -31.53 -10.40
C LEU A 900 -21.49 -31.35 -10.10
N ALA A 901 -20.67 -32.40 -10.14
CA ALA A 901 -19.23 -32.29 -9.94
C ALA A 901 -18.55 -31.47 -11.05
N GLY A 902 -17.63 -30.58 -10.69
CA GLY A 902 -16.87 -29.70 -11.58
C GLY A 902 -16.47 -28.38 -10.91
N HIS A 903 -15.75 -27.53 -11.65
CA HIS A 903 -15.38 -26.18 -11.24
C HIS A 903 -16.51 -25.19 -11.54
N TYR A 904 -16.73 -24.26 -10.62
CA TYR A 904 -17.72 -23.20 -10.71
C TYR A 904 -17.09 -21.86 -10.35
N TYR A 905 -17.40 -20.82 -11.11
CA TYR A 905 -16.86 -19.46 -10.92
C TYR A 905 -17.98 -18.45 -10.71
N LEU A 906 -17.74 -17.48 -9.82
CA LEU A 906 -18.68 -16.40 -9.57
C LEU A 906 -18.72 -15.44 -10.78
N ARG A 907 -19.92 -15.21 -11.35
CA ARG A 907 -20.11 -14.33 -12.51
C ARG A 907 -20.90 -13.07 -12.14
N GLY A 908 -20.62 -11.96 -12.84
CA GLY A 908 -21.36 -10.69 -12.71
C GLY A 908 -20.90 -9.76 -11.57
N VAL A 909 -19.88 -10.13 -10.80
CA VAL A 909 -19.31 -9.31 -9.71
C VAL A 909 -17.92 -8.81 -10.11
N ARG A 910 -17.64 -7.52 -9.91
CA ARG A 910 -16.31 -6.93 -10.17
C ARG A 910 -15.43 -7.04 -8.92
N GLU A 911 -14.12 -7.11 -9.11
CA GLU A 911 -13.10 -7.07 -8.04
C GLU A 911 -13.17 -8.25 -7.04
N VAL A 912 -13.91 -9.31 -7.37
CA VAL A 912 -13.96 -10.59 -6.64
C VAL A 912 -13.37 -11.69 -7.51
N GLY A 913 -12.39 -12.43 -6.99
CA GLY A 913 -12.02 -13.74 -7.52
C GLY A 913 -12.70 -14.83 -6.70
N SER A 914 -13.33 -15.84 -7.32
CA SER A 914 -13.91 -16.96 -6.57
C SER A 914 -14.01 -18.22 -7.41
N GLU A 915 -13.73 -19.35 -6.76
CA GLU A 915 -13.76 -20.70 -7.29
C GLU A 915 -14.47 -21.63 -6.30
N LEU A 916 -15.35 -22.49 -6.80
CA LEU A 916 -16.00 -23.56 -6.07
C LEU A 916 -15.82 -24.86 -6.86
N LEU A 917 -15.05 -25.80 -6.32
CA LEU A 917 -14.88 -27.14 -6.86
C LEU A 917 -15.81 -28.10 -6.13
N LEU A 918 -16.76 -28.71 -6.85
CA LEU A 918 -17.53 -29.85 -6.36
C LEU A 918 -16.91 -31.15 -6.87
N SER A 919 -16.41 -31.99 -5.97
CA SER A 919 -15.88 -33.32 -6.30
C SER A 919 -17.00 -34.37 -6.35
N ALA A 920 -16.88 -35.34 -7.26
CA ALA A 920 -17.88 -36.40 -7.47
C ALA A 920 -17.98 -37.40 -6.31
N ASP A 921 -17.02 -37.39 -5.38
CA ASP A 921 -17.01 -38.17 -4.14
C ASP A 921 -17.78 -37.49 -2.99
N GLY A 922 -18.36 -36.30 -3.23
CA GLY A 922 -19.10 -35.53 -2.24
C GLY A 922 -18.26 -34.53 -1.43
N ARG A 923 -16.98 -34.31 -1.78
CA ARG A 923 -16.16 -33.24 -1.19
C ARG A 923 -16.25 -31.94 -1.98
N PHE A 924 -16.05 -30.79 -1.33
CA PHE A 924 -15.88 -29.51 -2.01
C PHE A 924 -14.66 -28.75 -1.49
N ASP A 925 -14.12 -27.91 -2.36
CA ASP A 925 -13.13 -26.88 -2.04
C ASP A 925 -13.66 -25.52 -2.55
N TYR A 926 -13.47 -24.47 -1.77
CA TYR A 926 -14.00 -23.13 -2.03
C TYR A 926 -12.96 -22.07 -1.70
N LEU A 927 -12.80 -21.11 -2.61
CA LEU A 927 -11.99 -19.92 -2.45
C LEU A 927 -12.81 -18.69 -2.89
N MET A 928 -12.70 -17.61 -2.13
CA MET A 928 -13.14 -16.27 -2.55
C MET A 928 -12.21 -15.21 -2.00
N SER A 929 -11.70 -14.34 -2.88
CA SER A 929 -10.86 -13.20 -2.56
C SER A 929 -11.56 -11.91 -2.97
N TYR A 930 -11.66 -10.95 -2.05
CA TYR A 930 -12.22 -9.62 -2.29
C TYR A 930 -11.48 -8.56 -1.47
N GLY A 931 -10.71 -7.72 -2.15
CA GLY A 931 -9.94 -6.65 -1.52
C GLY A 931 -8.85 -7.17 -0.58
N ALA A 932 -9.09 -7.10 0.73
CA ALA A 932 -8.18 -7.60 1.77
C ALA A 932 -8.78 -8.80 2.55
N THR A 933 -9.87 -9.38 2.05
CA THR A 933 -10.57 -10.50 2.67
C THR A 933 -10.48 -11.73 1.76
N ASP A 934 -9.75 -12.74 2.23
CA ASP A 934 -9.68 -14.07 1.62
C ASP A 934 -10.46 -15.07 2.47
N ILE A 935 -11.33 -15.85 1.83
CA ILE A 935 -12.12 -16.92 2.43
C ILE A 935 -11.73 -18.22 1.75
N GLN A 936 -11.21 -19.17 2.52
CA GLN A 936 -10.91 -20.52 2.06
C GLN A 936 -11.61 -21.56 2.93
N ALA A 937 -12.30 -22.51 2.29
CA ALA A 937 -13.08 -23.54 2.96
C ALA A 937 -13.05 -24.86 2.18
N SER A 938 -13.06 -25.98 2.91
CA SER A 938 -13.15 -27.33 2.33
C SER A 938 -14.08 -28.18 3.19
N GLY A 939 -14.89 -29.03 2.58
CA GLY A 939 -15.87 -29.83 3.33
C GLY A 939 -16.59 -30.88 2.52
N ALA A 940 -17.77 -31.27 3.00
CA ALA A 940 -18.66 -32.20 2.32
C ALA A 940 -19.86 -31.44 1.73
N TRP A 941 -20.35 -31.87 0.57
CA TRP A 941 -21.57 -31.34 -0.02
C TRP A 941 -22.61 -32.44 -0.23
N ARG A 942 -23.89 -32.02 -0.23
CA ARG A 942 -25.04 -32.87 -0.57
C ARG A 942 -26.00 -32.12 -1.48
N SER A 943 -26.84 -32.85 -2.22
CA SER A 943 -27.92 -32.26 -3.01
C SER A 943 -29.20 -33.08 -2.90
N ASP A 944 -30.33 -32.39 -2.88
CA ASP A 944 -31.68 -32.95 -2.95
C ASP A 944 -32.28 -32.88 -4.37
N GLY A 945 -31.50 -32.40 -5.35
CA GLY A 945 -31.92 -32.17 -6.74
C GLY A 945 -32.55 -30.79 -7.01
N LYS A 946 -32.73 -29.95 -5.98
CA LYS A 946 -33.15 -28.54 -6.10
C LYS A 946 -32.16 -27.57 -5.47
N GLN A 947 -31.38 -28.04 -4.51
CA GLN A 947 -30.36 -27.27 -3.80
C GLN A 947 -29.09 -28.12 -3.67
N VAL A 948 -27.96 -27.44 -3.55
CA VAL A 948 -26.66 -27.99 -3.14
C VAL A 948 -26.32 -27.35 -1.79
N ILE A 949 -26.04 -28.16 -0.78
CA ILE A 949 -25.65 -27.68 0.55
C ILE A 949 -24.19 -28.02 0.75
N LEU A 950 -23.36 -27.00 0.93
CA LEU A 950 -21.95 -27.08 1.30
C LEU A 950 -21.84 -26.97 2.82
N ASP A 951 -21.19 -27.94 3.47
CA ASP A 951 -20.89 -27.91 4.90
C ASP A 951 -19.41 -28.23 5.17
N THR A 952 -18.67 -27.26 5.71
CA THR A 952 -17.39 -27.52 6.37
C THR A 952 -17.60 -28.34 7.65
N PRO A 953 -16.65 -29.22 8.03
CA PRO A 953 -16.60 -29.72 9.40
C PRO A 953 -16.51 -28.56 10.40
N PRO A 954 -17.16 -28.64 11.58
CA PRO A 954 -16.95 -27.73 12.70
C PRO A 954 -15.47 -27.49 12.99
N ILE A 955 -15.15 -26.24 13.37
CA ILE A 955 -13.81 -25.87 13.82
C ILE A 955 -13.44 -26.81 14.98
N GLN A 956 -12.39 -27.61 14.79
CA GLN A 956 -11.84 -28.42 15.87
C GLN A 956 -11.40 -27.49 17.01
N PRO A 957 -11.74 -27.78 18.28
CA PRO A 957 -11.37 -26.90 19.38
C PRO A 957 -9.85 -26.85 19.49
N PHE A 958 -9.31 -25.63 19.55
CA PHE A 958 -7.89 -25.40 19.81
C PHE A 958 -7.75 -24.19 20.73
N SER A 959 -6.83 -24.27 21.68
CA SER A 959 -6.28 -23.08 22.31
C SER A 959 -5.15 -22.56 21.44
N ALA A 960 -5.10 -21.25 21.21
CA ALA A 960 -3.92 -20.64 20.62
C ALA A 960 -2.75 -20.54 21.62
N ILE A 961 -2.97 -20.80 22.91
CA ILE A 961 -1.95 -20.77 23.95
C ILE A 961 -1.17 -22.09 23.92
N GLY A 962 0.07 -22.06 23.41
CA GLY A 962 0.99 -23.20 23.40
C GLY A 962 1.77 -23.34 24.70
N LYS A 963 2.68 -22.40 24.97
CA LYS A 963 3.54 -22.41 26.17
C LYS A 963 3.45 -21.11 26.95
N VAL A 964 3.45 -21.23 28.28
CA VAL A 964 3.46 -20.09 29.22
C VAL A 964 4.57 -20.28 30.25
N GLY A 965 5.31 -19.21 30.56
CA GLY A 965 6.38 -19.23 31.57
C GLY A 965 7.02 -17.85 31.75
N ALA A 966 8.15 -17.78 32.45
CA ALA A 966 8.90 -16.54 32.60
C ALA A 966 9.49 -16.06 31.25
N ASP A 967 9.40 -14.76 30.96
CA ASP A 967 10.17 -14.14 29.87
C ASP A 967 11.63 -13.92 30.32
N THR A 968 12.58 -14.10 29.40
CA THR A 968 14.00 -13.79 29.62
C THR A 968 14.28 -12.30 29.77
N ARG A 969 13.34 -11.45 29.35
CA ARG A 969 13.45 -9.99 29.42
C ARG A 969 12.75 -9.45 30.67
N ALA A 970 13.40 -8.50 31.33
CA ALA A 970 12.90 -7.89 32.57
C ALA A 970 11.50 -7.29 32.43
N ALA A 971 10.80 -7.19 33.56
CA ALA A 971 9.52 -6.48 33.68
C ALA A 971 9.72 -4.96 33.65
N GLU A 972 8.64 -4.23 33.40
CA GLU A 972 8.62 -2.77 33.46
C GLU A 972 8.55 -2.30 34.93
N GLY A 973 9.71 -2.18 35.58
CA GLY A 973 9.81 -1.81 36.99
C GLY A 973 9.11 -2.83 37.90
N ASP A 974 8.26 -2.34 38.81
CA ASP A 974 7.47 -3.14 39.75
C ASP A 974 6.09 -3.57 39.20
N LEU A 975 5.91 -3.59 37.88
CA LEU A 975 4.70 -4.08 37.23
C LEU A 975 4.83 -5.58 36.87
N LEU A 976 3.69 -6.23 36.63
CA LEU A 976 3.62 -7.53 35.98
C LEU A 976 3.49 -7.30 34.47
N THR A 977 4.51 -7.69 33.70
CA THR A 977 4.56 -7.51 32.24
C THR A 977 4.31 -8.83 31.51
N VAL A 978 3.39 -8.84 30.53
CA VAL A 978 3.07 -10.00 29.69
C VAL A 978 3.47 -9.73 28.24
N ARG A 979 4.14 -10.69 27.60
CA ARG A 979 4.59 -10.63 26.20
C ARG A 979 4.13 -11.85 25.43
N VAL A 980 3.62 -11.62 24.22
CA VAL A 980 3.09 -12.67 23.36
C VAL A 980 3.97 -12.85 22.13
N TYR A 981 4.28 -14.11 21.80
CA TYR A 981 5.13 -14.50 20.68
C TYR A 981 4.38 -15.46 19.75
N TYR A 982 4.69 -15.43 18.46
CA TYR A 982 4.27 -16.43 17.47
C TYR A 982 5.50 -16.81 16.64
N GLN A 983 5.76 -18.12 16.48
CA GLN A 983 6.95 -18.64 15.78
C GLN A 983 8.27 -17.98 16.28
N GLY A 984 8.38 -17.78 17.60
CA GLY A 984 9.54 -17.16 18.26
C GLY A 984 9.66 -15.64 18.12
N ARG A 985 8.78 -14.97 17.36
CA ARG A 985 8.79 -13.50 17.18
C ARG A 985 7.71 -12.83 18.04
N PRO A 986 7.98 -11.70 18.71
CA PRO A 986 6.96 -11.00 19.48
C PRO A 986 5.89 -10.41 18.56
N VAL A 987 4.61 -10.55 18.94
CA VAL A 987 3.46 -10.14 18.13
C VAL A 987 2.60 -9.08 18.81
N LYS A 988 1.93 -8.26 17.98
CA LYS A 988 1.00 -7.22 18.43
C LYS A 988 -0.43 -7.76 18.51
N VAL A 989 -0.82 -8.17 19.71
CA VAL A 989 -2.13 -8.72 20.05
C VAL A 989 -2.58 -8.18 21.40
N ASP A 990 -3.88 -8.16 21.67
CA ASP A 990 -4.39 -7.63 22.94
C ASP A 990 -4.18 -8.64 24.08
N VAL A 991 -3.89 -8.13 25.27
CA VAL A 991 -3.76 -8.92 26.51
C VAL A 991 -4.67 -8.33 27.58
N ALA A 992 -5.36 -9.18 28.34
CA ALA A 992 -6.25 -8.77 29.44
C ALA A 992 -5.90 -9.50 30.75
N MET A 993 -5.94 -8.78 31.87
CA MET A 993 -5.41 -9.22 33.18
C MET A 993 -6.33 -8.75 34.33
N SER A 994 -6.45 -9.54 35.39
CA SER A 994 -7.27 -9.22 36.56
C SER A 994 -6.64 -9.68 37.88
N SER A 995 -6.87 -8.93 38.97
CA SER A 995 -6.37 -9.22 40.33
C SER A 995 -7.49 -9.42 41.36
N ALA A 996 -7.13 -9.56 42.63
CA ALA A 996 -8.10 -9.71 43.72
C ALA A 996 -8.87 -8.43 44.07
N SER A 997 -8.31 -7.25 43.76
CA SER A 997 -8.77 -5.94 44.23
C SER A 997 -9.05 -4.94 43.11
N ALA A 998 -8.59 -5.21 41.89
CA ALA A 998 -8.81 -4.35 40.72
C ALA A 998 -8.68 -5.12 39.40
N ASP A 999 -9.36 -4.60 38.37
CA ASP A 999 -9.20 -5.05 36.99
C ASP A 999 -8.33 -4.08 36.24
N TYR A 1000 -7.23 -4.59 35.67
CA TYR A 1000 -6.27 -3.81 34.93
C TYR A 1000 -6.40 -4.12 33.44
N ALA A 1001 -7.55 -3.75 32.90
CA ALA A 1001 -7.92 -3.88 31.50
C ALA A 1001 -8.34 -2.51 30.90
N GLY A 1002 -7.66 -1.44 31.32
CA GLY A 1002 -7.88 -0.08 30.80
C GLY A 1002 -7.46 0.03 29.34
N THR A 1003 -8.42 -0.17 28.43
CA THR A 1003 -8.26 -0.41 26.98
C THR A 1003 -7.45 -1.66 26.61
N PRO A 1004 -7.78 -2.36 25.51
CA PRO A 1004 -6.87 -3.36 24.94
C PRO A 1004 -5.63 -2.64 24.42
N LYS A 1005 -4.56 -2.64 25.22
CA LYS A 1005 -3.23 -2.34 24.70
C LYS A 1005 -2.85 -3.48 23.78
N GLN A 1006 -2.53 -3.15 22.53
CA GLN A 1006 -1.69 -4.04 21.74
C GLN A 1006 -0.43 -4.31 22.58
N SER A 1007 -0.07 -5.57 22.78
CA SER A 1007 1.32 -5.94 23.03
C SER A 1007 2.16 -5.13 22.04
N GLU A 1008 3.00 -4.21 22.50
CA GLU A 1008 3.58 -3.18 21.61
C GLU A 1008 4.63 -3.75 20.63
N GLY A 1009 4.72 -5.08 20.56
CA GLY A 1009 5.72 -5.86 19.88
C GLY A 1009 6.62 -6.44 20.94
N ALA A 1010 7.87 -5.97 20.99
CA ALA A 1010 8.82 -6.43 21.97
C ALA A 1010 8.37 -6.10 23.41
N ASP A 1011 7.81 -4.93 23.67
CA ASP A 1011 7.81 -4.37 25.04
C ASP A 1011 6.78 -5.04 25.97
N GLY A 1012 5.62 -5.44 25.43
CA GLY A 1012 4.57 -6.19 26.13
C GLY A 1012 3.45 -5.32 26.68
N VAL A 1013 2.66 -5.87 27.60
CA VAL A 1013 1.59 -5.17 28.35
C VAL A 1013 1.88 -5.28 29.84
N SER A 1014 1.98 -4.15 30.54
CA SER A 1014 2.31 -4.10 31.97
C SER A 1014 1.13 -3.64 32.82
N ALA A 1015 0.90 -4.30 33.96
CA ALA A 1015 -0.16 -3.99 34.92
C ALA A 1015 0.34 -4.01 36.38
N PRO A 1016 -0.17 -3.16 37.28
CA PRO A 1016 0.24 -3.10 38.69
C PRO A 1016 -0.45 -4.20 39.52
N ILE A 1017 -0.18 -5.45 39.18
CA ILE A 1017 -0.63 -6.65 39.91
C ILE A 1017 0.52 -7.18 40.75
N ALA A 1018 0.28 -7.41 42.05
CA ALA A 1018 1.30 -7.96 42.94
C ALA A 1018 1.55 -9.47 42.66
N PRO A 1019 2.75 -10.00 42.97
CA PRO A 1019 3.04 -11.42 42.80
C PRO A 1019 2.03 -12.30 43.53
N GLY A 1020 1.43 -13.27 42.82
CA GLY A 1020 0.40 -14.16 43.37
C GLY A 1020 -1.02 -13.60 43.41
N GLU A 1021 -1.27 -12.33 43.05
CA GLU A 1021 -2.62 -11.77 42.99
C GLU A 1021 -3.31 -11.92 41.62
N LEU A 1022 -2.59 -12.37 40.58
CA LEU A 1022 -3.14 -12.60 39.24
C LEU A 1022 -4.21 -13.70 39.28
N LYS A 1023 -5.48 -13.32 39.05
CA LYS A 1023 -6.62 -14.25 39.04
C LYS A 1023 -6.99 -14.76 37.65
N ALA A 1024 -6.82 -13.93 36.63
CA ALA A 1024 -7.14 -14.27 35.25
C ALA A 1024 -6.23 -13.55 34.26
N LEU A 1025 -5.92 -14.24 33.16
CA LEU A 1025 -5.09 -13.77 32.07
C LEU A 1025 -5.66 -14.33 30.76
N ALA A 1026 -5.75 -13.50 29.72
CA ALA A 1026 -6.22 -13.90 28.40
C ALA A 1026 -5.51 -13.12 27.28
N VAL A 1027 -5.47 -13.71 26.08
CA VAL A 1027 -4.89 -13.12 24.86
C VAL A 1027 -5.91 -13.13 23.73
N PHE A 1028 -6.03 -12.03 22.99
CA PHE A 1028 -6.90 -11.92 21.83
C PHE A 1028 -6.17 -12.34 20.55
N VAL A 1029 -6.69 -13.30 19.81
CA VAL A 1029 -6.06 -13.81 18.58
C VAL A 1029 -6.95 -13.54 17.37
N PRO A 1030 -6.53 -12.69 16.42
CA PRO A 1030 -7.29 -12.42 15.21
C PRO A 1030 -7.06 -13.52 14.16
N LEU A 1031 -8.13 -14.22 13.77
CA LEU A 1031 -8.09 -15.33 12.81
C LEU A 1031 -9.18 -15.20 11.74
N PRO A 1032 -8.99 -15.77 10.52
CA PRO A 1032 -10.02 -15.79 9.46
C PRO A 1032 -11.30 -16.54 9.85
N SER A 1033 -11.21 -17.43 10.83
CA SER A 1033 -12.32 -18.18 11.43
C SER A 1033 -13.10 -17.38 12.50
N GLY A 1034 -12.64 -16.19 12.85
CA GLY A 1034 -13.21 -15.33 13.91
C GLY A 1034 -12.15 -14.91 14.92
N ALA A 1035 -12.09 -13.61 15.23
CA ALA A 1035 -11.15 -13.07 16.22
C ALA A 1035 -11.72 -13.25 17.64
N ARG A 1036 -10.99 -13.95 18.52
CA ARG A 1036 -11.51 -14.40 19.82
C ARG A 1036 -10.48 -14.34 20.95
N TRP A 1037 -10.97 -14.34 22.18
CA TRP A 1037 -10.14 -14.43 23.38
C TRP A 1037 -9.79 -15.89 23.71
N HIS A 1038 -8.53 -16.10 24.08
CA HIS A 1038 -8.00 -17.37 24.58
C HIS A 1038 -7.53 -17.17 26.03
N SER A 1039 -8.13 -17.92 26.97
CA SER A 1039 -7.75 -17.89 28.38
C SER A 1039 -6.42 -18.60 28.60
N VAL A 1040 -5.63 -18.07 29.52
CA VAL A 1040 -4.39 -18.69 30.01
C VAL A 1040 -4.69 -19.37 31.35
N ASP A 1041 -4.30 -20.64 31.47
CA ASP A 1041 -4.41 -21.38 32.72
C ASP A 1041 -3.31 -20.94 33.72
N VAL A 1042 -3.66 -19.90 34.48
CA VAL A 1042 -2.82 -19.34 35.55
C VAL A 1042 -2.54 -20.33 36.69
N SER A 1043 -3.28 -21.44 36.78
CA SER A 1043 -3.07 -22.47 37.82
C SER A 1043 -1.97 -23.48 37.49
N LYS A 1044 -1.57 -23.58 36.20
CA LYS A 1044 -0.60 -24.57 35.69
C LYS A 1044 0.74 -23.99 35.25
N SER A 1045 0.96 -22.69 35.45
CA SER A 1045 2.15 -21.95 34.97
C SER A 1045 2.91 -21.30 36.13
N ASP A 1046 4.23 -21.11 35.97
CA ASP A 1046 5.07 -20.43 36.98
C ASP A 1046 4.84 -18.91 36.94
N ILE A 1047 3.67 -18.51 37.43
CA ILE A 1047 3.18 -17.13 37.46
C ILE A 1047 3.78 -16.29 38.61
N THR A 1048 4.84 -16.79 39.26
CA THR A 1048 5.57 -16.02 40.29
C THR A 1048 6.49 -14.96 39.66
N ALA A 1049 6.84 -15.13 38.38
CA ALA A 1049 7.69 -14.21 37.63
C ALA A 1049 6.98 -12.87 37.32
N ARG A 1050 7.70 -11.76 37.47
CA ARG A 1050 7.25 -10.41 37.08
C ARG A 1050 7.14 -10.19 35.57
N ALA A 1051 7.80 -11.03 34.77
CA ALA A 1051 7.71 -10.98 33.32
C ALA A 1051 7.24 -12.35 32.80
N LEU A 1052 6.10 -12.37 32.12
CA LEU A 1052 5.48 -13.58 31.57
C LEU A 1052 5.59 -13.59 30.04
N ARG A 1053 5.95 -14.75 29.51
CA ARG A 1053 5.97 -15.08 28.09
C ARG A 1053 4.83 -16.03 27.77
N ILE A 1054 4.11 -15.73 26.69
CA ILE A 1054 3.09 -16.59 26.09
C ILE A 1054 3.52 -16.86 24.65
N ASP A 1055 3.78 -18.12 24.32
CA ASP A 1055 4.00 -18.58 22.95
C ASP A 1055 2.69 -19.08 22.36
N LEU A 1056 2.31 -18.53 21.21
CA LEU A 1056 1.13 -18.91 20.45
C LEU A 1056 1.45 -20.06 19.48
N GLU A 1057 0.57 -21.06 19.47
CA GLU A 1057 0.59 -22.19 18.54
C GLU A 1057 -0.74 -22.22 17.78
N LEU A 1058 -0.68 -22.12 16.45
CA LEU A 1058 -1.86 -22.11 15.58
C LEU A 1058 -1.81 -23.32 14.65
N PRO A 1059 -2.80 -24.23 14.68
CA PRO A 1059 -2.89 -25.32 13.71
C PRO A 1059 -3.26 -24.78 12.33
N GLU A 1060 -2.91 -25.49 11.26
CA GLU A 1060 -3.24 -25.12 9.88
C GLU A 1060 -4.76 -24.93 9.66
N SER A 1061 -5.59 -25.64 10.42
CA SER A 1061 -7.05 -25.50 10.43
C SER A 1061 -7.55 -24.15 10.96
N ALA A 1062 -6.78 -23.43 11.77
CA ALA A 1062 -7.17 -22.14 12.36
C ALA A 1062 -7.34 -21.03 11.30
N GLY A 1063 -6.65 -21.16 10.17
CA GLY A 1063 -6.71 -20.23 9.04
C GLY A 1063 -7.89 -20.44 8.08
N ARG A 1064 -8.66 -21.54 8.21
CA ARG A 1064 -9.77 -21.87 7.31
C ARG A 1064 -11.08 -21.27 7.84
N THR A 1065 -11.92 -20.74 6.96
CA THR A 1065 -13.22 -20.17 7.33
C THR A 1065 -14.30 -21.26 7.29
N PRO A 1066 -15.16 -21.39 8.32
CA PRO A 1066 -16.33 -22.27 8.24
C PRO A 1066 -17.27 -21.80 7.12
N LEU A 1067 -17.73 -22.72 6.29
CA LEU A 1067 -18.64 -22.45 5.18
C LEU A 1067 -19.83 -23.40 5.24
N HIS A 1068 -20.97 -22.82 5.60
CA HIS A 1068 -22.28 -23.45 5.57
C HIS A 1068 -23.12 -22.68 4.54
N MET A 1069 -23.20 -23.19 3.31
CA MET A 1069 -23.81 -22.47 2.20
C MET A 1069 -24.84 -23.35 1.47
N THR A 1070 -26.08 -22.86 1.41
CA THR A 1070 -27.14 -23.47 0.59
C THR A 1070 -27.25 -22.71 -0.73
N LEU A 1071 -27.03 -23.43 -1.82
CA LEU A 1071 -27.06 -22.95 -3.20
C LEU A 1071 -28.29 -23.51 -3.91
N ALA A 1072 -29.16 -22.67 -4.42
CA ALA A 1072 -30.27 -23.09 -5.28
C ALA A 1072 -29.72 -23.54 -6.65
N LEU A 1073 -30.09 -24.76 -7.06
CA LEU A 1073 -29.75 -25.30 -8.38
C LEU A 1073 -30.74 -24.78 -9.41
N GLN A 1074 -30.25 -23.99 -10.36
CA GLN A 1074 -31.05 -23.41 -11.44
C GLN A 1074 -31.19 -24.39 -12.61
N ALA A 1075 -32.20 -24.16 -13.47
CA ALA A 1075 -32.52 -25.04 -14.59
C ALA A 1075 -31.41 -25.12 -15.67
N ASP A 1076 -30.55 -24.10 -15.72
CA ASP A 1076 -29.34 -24.01 -16.56
C ASP A 1076 -28.12 -24.71 -15.93
N GLY A 1077 -28.21 -25.20 -14.70
CA GLY A 1077 -27.13 -25.84 -13.96
C GLY A 1077 -26.28 -24.89 -13.11
N ALA A 1078 -26.58 -23.58 -13.10
CA ALA A 1078 -25.92 -22.62 -12.21
C ALA A 1078 -26.33 -22.83 -10.74
N LEU A 1079 -25.46 -22.45 -9.83
CA LEU A 1079 -25.67 -22.51 -8.39
C LEU A 1079 -25.81 -21.09 -7.84
N VAL A 1080 -26.92 -20.79 -7.15
CA VAL A 1080 -27.23 -19.43 -6.69
C VAL A 1080 -27.34 -19.38 -5.16
N ALA A 1081 -26.50 -18.57 -4.51
CA ALA A 1081 -26.64 -18.22 -3.10
C ALA A 1081 -27.38 -16.88 -2.94
N THR A 1082 -28.35 -16.82 -2.03
CA THR A 1082 -29.04 -15.56 -1.69
C THR A 1082 -28.49 -15.03 -0.37
N GLN A 1083 -27.88 -13.85 -0.39
CA GLN A 1083 -27.42 -13.14 0.81
C GLN A 1083 -28.11 -11.77 0.89
N GLY A 1084 -29.05 -11.64 1.83
CA GLY A 1084 -29.85 -10.43 2.01
C GLY A 1084 -30.65 -10.07 0.74
N ARG A 1085 -30.30 -8.96 0.09
CA ARG A 1085 -30.91 -8.50 -1.17
C ARG A 1085 -30.06 -8.78 -2.43
N ARG A 1086 -29.01 -9.60 -2.33
CA ARG A 1086 -28.10 -9.92 -3.44
C ARG A 1086 -28.07 -11.42 -3.70
N GLU A 1087 -28.00 -11.76 -4.98
CA GLU A 1087 -27.80 -13.13 -5.45
C GLU A 1087 -26.36 -13.26 -5.97
N LEU A 1088 -25.67 -14.30 -5.50
CA LEU A 1088 -24.34 -14.70 -5.97
C LEU A 1088 -24.53 -15.92 -6.86
N ARG A 1089 -24.22 -15.77 -8.15
CA ARG A 1089 -24.44 -16.80 -9.18
C ARG A 1089 -23.11 -17.41 -9.61
N TYR A 1090 -22.94 -18.68 -9.27
CA TYR A 1090 -21.81 -19.51 -9.64
C TYR A 1090 -22.17 -20.30 -10.90
N GLU A 1091 -21.43 -20.06 -11.98
CA GLU A 1091 -21.60 -20.73 -13.26
C GLU A 1091 -20.51 -21.78 -13.43
N LYS A 1092 -20.89 -22.96 -13.93
CA LYS A 1092 -19.96 -24.06 -14.18
C LYS A 1092 -19.08 -23.75 -15.38
N GLU A 1093 -17.83 -24.20 -15.36
CA GLU A 1093 -16.93 -24.18 -16.52
C GLU A 1093 -17.42 -25.08 -17.67
#